data_AF-A0A0Q8D152-F1
#
_entry.id   AF-A0A0Q8D152-F1
#
_cell.length_a   1.000
_cell.length_b   1.000
_cell.length_c   1.000
_cell.angle_alpha   90.00
_cell.angle_beta   90.00
_cell.angle_gamma   90.00
#
_symmetry.space_group_name_H-M   'P 1'
#
loop_
_entity.id
_entity.type
_entity.pdbx_description
1 polymer ?
#
loop_
_entity_poly.entity_id
_entity_poly.type
_entity_poly.pdbx_seq_one_letter_code
_entity_poly.pdbx_strand_id
1 'polypeptide(L)'
;MPTPAKKTDEAQLEDYLKSLGLKNQIKVIKAYGIDSLEFLKAVCANSAERKALAQQIRGDNPDGPARIAAGIVEKLTAKQVQTRIDQLASETEESGSANFDQKKQQLADAIEAVEKLRKETADAAAADREAATKQAQAQLDRILAKVNAKDLLKGGETSFATIASATALMERIQEGLQSKIADSLNGYLDQRPRSTAELLEENQLLRGYCASAAGLARASGSNLLDMAALLGKPAPIQTQDFEFSSEAAYSEASQQFETSASSYATANSARGAMFMGTGIGAASLMVQYATAGQRQRDEAAMKRSQKATKLRVHYQWAPQATLTLPSNRFALSEDALDALRAIEAAQPAQKAAAAAEFLRSFGSHVFCTAVLGGWYKHVAKASCSSSEQMRTLDEALSTATNWAVSASASYVGLSGAGSVSSAHAGGVSSARATSTAMSCVVKEQQVSVATSVFGGLPELPSDLWLTSVKANAHWQVIDRSDEQPVWKIVGLLSAKTLGFDRKAMAELLERAWVNEVFIPSIADAKVREAMRPKALASAAALTEALLALTRPPAMRLTVIQRRWDQAEQHFGQEVALPKGYKILAGGVSAVTQAAGNFVVASYPKVSGQGADQRWSWCARMKDIKHVSKVRHALTIVALHDPDDVWDVQIFVKEATAHQTLHEIALQPPGDFLLTGCGGEVDVFSVAALKACGFAQLDGKPPAAIERRCQVVVRTTDLVLACPHTAKAYAIGVRARAGTALDADYQYHRFGATSNHDHTVTHALHPGGDESKRSVMIAGGACLTDADMHHGLTGSRPVVSDAWRGGAAQVYGWLATSKDHEIKQTSAMTLYTLGLSNVDIVWEAEPAGS
;
A
#
# COMPACT_ATOMS: atom_id res chain seq x y z
N MET A 1 -52.99 -1.56 -41.76
CA MET A 1 -52.68 -0.11 -41.73
C MET A 1 -51.62 0.11 -40.64
N PRO A 2 -50.81 1.18 -40.68
CA PRO A 2 -49.93 1.50 -39.56
C PRO A 2 -50.77 1.81 -38.31
N THR A 3 -50.49 1.16 -37.19
CA THR A 3 -51.15 1.41 -35.91
C THR A 3 -50.87 2.85 -35.47
N PRO A 4 -51.88 3.63 -35.02
CA PRO A 4 -51.64 4.98 -34.53
C PRO A 4 -50.67 4.95 -33.34
N ALA A 5 -49.63 5.78 -33.38
CA ALA A 5 -48.63 5.82 -32.31
C ALA A 5 -49.30 6.22 -30.98
N LYS A 6 -49.00 5.48 -29.91
CA LYS A 6 -49.54 5.76 -28.57
C LYS A 6 -49.16 7.18 -28.15
N LYS A 7 -50.16 8.03 -27.91
CA LYS A 7 -49.95 9.42 -27.45
C LYS A 7 -49.14 9.41 -26.15
N THR A 8 -48.15 10.29 -26.03
CA THR A 8 -47.41 10.51 -24.78
C THR A 8 -48.37 10.98 -23.68
N ASP A 9 -48.03 10.69 -22.43
CA ASP A 9 -48.91 11.01 -21.29
C ASP A 9 -49.13 12.52 -21.14
N GLU A 10 -48.14 13.32 -21.54
CA GLU A 10 -48.24 14.77 -21.67
C GLU A 10 -49.29 15.22 -22.71
N ALA A 11 -49.35 14.54 -23.86
CA ALA A 11 -50.35 14.81 -24.89
C ALA A 11 -51.76 14.34 -24.46
N GLN A 12 -51.85 13.23 -23.71
CA GLN A 12 -53.11 12.77 -23.12
C GLN A 12 -53.63 13.75 -22.06
N LEU A 13 -52.75 14.27 -21.18
CA LEU A 13 -53.07 15.33 -20.23
C LEU A 13 -53.56 16.59 -20.95
N GLU A 14 -52.82 17.05 -21.97
CA GLU A 14 -53.21 18.24 -22.72
C GLU A 14 -54.58 18.11 -23.39
N ASP A 15 -54.88 16.98 -24.02
CA ASP A 15 -56.17 16.78 -24.70
C ASP A 15 -57.34 16.70 -23.71
N TYR A 16 -57.12 16.17 -22.50
CA TYR A 16 -58.10 16.21 -21.42
C TYR A 16 -58.29 17.64 -20.87
N LEU A 17 -57.21 18.40 -20.65
CA LEU A 17 -57.31 19.79 -20.24
C LEU A 17 -58.01 20.66 -21.31
N LYS A 18 -57.78 20.37 -22.60
CA LYS A 18 -58.51 21.00 -23.71
C LYS A 18 -60.01 20.67 -23.67
N SER A 19 -60.40 19.42 -23.42
CA SER A 19 -61.82 19.02 -23.34
C SER A 19 -62.55 19.60 -22.12
N LEU A 20 -61.83 19.84 -21.01
CA LEU A 20 -62.33 20.61 -19.85
C LEU A 20 -62.37 22.14 -20.08
N GLY A 21 -62.02 22.62 -21.28
CA GLY A 21 -61.98 24.06 -21.62
C GLY A 21 -60.75 24.82 -21.09
N LEU A 22 -59.84 24.15 -20.37
CA LEU A 22 -58.67 24.72 -19.70
C LEU A 22 -57.49 25.02 -20.64
N LYS A 23 -57.72 25.07 -21.96
CA LYS A 23 -56.68 25.16 -23.00
C LYS A 23 -55.66 26.31 -22.80
N ASN A 24 -56.11 27.46 -22.26
CA ASN A 24 -55.26 28.62 -22.01
C ASN A 24 -54.39 28.45 -20.75
N GLN A 25 -54.75 27.52 -19.84
CA GLN A 25 -54.12 27.34 -18.52
C GLN A 25 -53.14 26.16 -18.47
N ILE A 26 -52.97 25.42 -19.57
CA ILE A 26 -52.05 24.27 -19.67
C ILE A 26 -50.63 24.65 -19.24
N LYS A 27 -50.14 25.85 -19.61
CA LYS A 27 -48.82 26.33 -19.18
C LYS A 27 -48.72 26.55 -17.67
N VAL A 28 -49.78 27.04 -17.02
CA VAL A 28 -49.83 27.25 -15.56
C VAL A 28 -49.89 25.91 -14.83
N ILE A 29 -50.67 24.96 -15.35
CA ILE A 29 -50.79 23.59 -14.80
C ILE A 29 -49.46 22.82 -14.92
N LYS A 30 -48.78 22.89 -16.07
CA LYS A 30 -47.43 22.31 -16.23
C LYS A 30 -46.38 23.01 -15.35
N ALA A 31 -46.45 24.33 -15.19
CA ALA A 31 -45.59 25.07 -14.26
C ALA A 31 -45.84 24.76 -12.77
N TYR A 32 -46.98 24.14 -12.44
CA TYR A 32 -47.27 23.58 -11.11
C TYR A 32 -46.66 22.18 -10.91
N GLY A 33 -45.98 21.62 -11.92
CA GLY A 33 -45.41 20.26 -11.88
C GLY A 33 -46.38 19.15 -12.29
N ILE A 34 -47.46 19.48 -13.00
CA ILE A 34 -48.44 18.49 -13.49
C ILE A 34 -48.21 18.25 -14.99
N ASP A 35 -47.53 17.15 -15.30
CA ASP A 35 -47.15 16.73 -16.67
C ASP A 35 -47.96 15.54 -17.21
N SER A 36 -48.61 14.75 -16.35
CA SER A 36 -49.42 13.59 -16.70
C SER A 36 -50.80 13.58 -16.03
N LEU A 37 -51.70 12.73 -16.54
CA LEU A 37 -53.02 12.51 -15.93
C LEU A 37 -52.95 11.93 -14.51
N GLU A 38 -51.91 11.16 -14.19
CA GLU A 38 -51.71 10.62 -12.83
C GLU A 38 -51.28 11.69 -11.82
N PHE A 39 -50.39 12.63 -12.20
CA PHE A 39 -50.12 13.78 -11.34
C PHE A 39 -51.34 14.71 -11.19
N LEU A 40 -52.14 14.90 -12.25
CA LEU A 40 -53.41 15.63 -12.15
C LEU A 40 -54.38 14.92 -11.20
N LYS A 41 -54.46 13.58 -11.24
CA LYS A 41 -55.27 12.75 -10.34
C LYS A 41 -54.83 12.90 -8.89
N ALA A 42 -53.53 12.87 -8.61
CA ALA A 42 -52.96 13.05 -7.28
C ALA A 42 -53.30 14.44 -6.69
N VAL A 43 -53.03 15.51 -7.44
CA VAL A 43 -53.39 16.88 -7.03
C VAL A 43 -54.90 17.04 -6.88
N CYS A 44 -55.71 16.37 -7.70
CA CYS A 44 -57.17 16.38 -7.56
C CYS A 44 -57.69 15.54 -6.37
N ALA A 45 -56.87 14.65 -5.78
CA ALA A 45 -57.20 13.96 -4.54
C ALA A 45 -56.95 14.85 -3.32
N ASN A 46 -55.87 15.63 -3.31
CA ASN A 46 -55.59 16.57 -2.22
C ASN A 46 -56.40 17.87 -2.36
N SER A 47 -57.37 18.08 -1.46
CA SER A 47 -58.23 19.27 -1.43
C SER A 47 -57.48 20.58 -1.15
N ALA A 48 -56.27 20.53 -0.55
CA ALA A 48 -55.43 21.71 -0.34
C ALA A 48 -54.67 22.09 -1.62
N GLU A 49 -53.97 21.14 -2.25
CA GLU A 49 -53.23 21.36 -3.50
C GLU A 49 -54.17 21.76 -4.65
N ARG A 50 -55.33 21.12 -4.77
CA ARG A 50 -56.35 21.50 -5.78
C ARG A 50 -56.81 22.95 -5.64
N LYS A 51 -56.91 23.47 -4.40
CA LYS A 51 -57.22 24.88 -4.13
C LYS A 51 -56.04 25.81 -4.42
N ALA A 52 -54.81 25.39 -4.10
CA ALA A 52 -53.61 26.17 -4.40
C ALA A 52 -53.40 26.31 -5.93
N LEU A 53 -53.50 25.21 -6.69
CA LEU A 53 -53.49 25.22 -8.16
C LEU A 53 -54.60 26.13 -8.72
N ALA A 54 -55.83 26.02 -8.22
CA ALA A 54 -56.92 26.87 -8.67
C ALA A 54 -56.71 28.36 -8.33
N GLN A 55 -56.11 28.69 -7.18
CA GLN A 55 -55.74 30.07 -6.84
C GLN A 55 -54.62 30.60 -7.75
N GLN A 56 -53.64 29.76 -8.12
CA GLN A 56 -52.59 30.13 -9.07
C GLN A 56 -53.11 30.31 -10.50
N ILE A 57 -54.15 29.58 -10.90
CA ILE A 57 -54.90 29.78 -12.16
C ILE A 57 -55.79 31.03 -12.11
N ARG A 58 -56.29 31.40 -10.93
CA ARG A 58 -57.13 32.58 -10.70
C ARG A 58 -56.33 33.88 -10.77
N GLY A 59 -55.13 33.90 -10.18
CA GLY A 59 -54.30 35.10 -10.03
C GLY A 59 -54.88 36.15 -9.09
N ASP A 60 -54.16 37.25 -8.90
CA ASP A 60 -54.53 38.32 -7.95
C ASP A 60 -55.64 39.25 -8.48
N ASN A 61 -55.73 39.39 -9.81
CA ASN A 61 -56.80 40.12 -10.51
C ASN A 61 -57.46 39.19 -11.54
N PRO A 62 -58.46 38.38 -11.14
CA PRO A 62 -59.05 37.38 -12.01
C PRO A 62 -59.95 37.98 -13.08
N ASP A 63 -59.57 37.80 -14.35
CA ASP A 63 -60.48 38.00 -15.47
C ASP A 63 -61.57 36.91 -15.50
N GLY A 64 -62.61 37.11 -16.33
CA GLY A 64 -63.72 36.16 -16.47
C GLY A 64 -63.25 34.73 -16.79
N PRO A 65 -62.43 34.53 -17.85
CA PRO A 65 -61.84 33.23 -18.19
C PRO A 65 -61.05 32.55 -17.07
N ALA A 66 -60.15 33.25 -16.39
CA ALA A 66 -59.33 32.72 -15.29
C ALA A 66 -60.21 32.31 -14.09
N ARG A 67 -61.20 33.13 -13.74
CA ARG A 67 -62.17 32.82 -12.67
C ARG A 67 -62.98 31.56 -12.97
N ILE A 68 -63.40 31.36 -14.23
CA ILE A 68 -64.12 30.16 -14.66
C ILE A 68 -63.19 28.94 -14.64
N ALA A 69 -61.97 29.06 -15.17
CA ALA A 69 -60.99 27.97 -15.20
C ALA A 69 -60.60 27.49 -13.78
N ALA A 70 -60.36 28.41 -12.85
CA ALA A 70 -60.13 28.09 -11.44
C ALA A 70 -61.33 27.35 -10.83
N GLY A 71 -62.56 27.80 -11.11
CA GLY A 71 -63.79 27.15 -10.63
C GLY A 71 -64.09 25.78 -11.26
N ILE A 72 -63.49 25.45 -12.41
CA ILE A 72 -63.50 24.09 -12.99
C ILE A 72 -62.49 23.22 -12.24
N VAL A 73 -61.27 23.71 -11.99
CA VAL A 73 -60.23 22.97 -11.28
C VAL A 73 -60.59 22.70 -9.81
N GLU A 74 -61.21 23.64 -9.08
CA GLU A 74 -61.69 23.40 -7.71
C GLU A 74 -62.69 22.23 -7.60
N LYS A 75 -63.46 22.00 -8.68
CA LYS A 75 -64.51 20.97 -8.78
C LYS A 75 -64.02 19.66 -9.39
N LEU A 76 -62.82 19.61 -9.97
CA LEU A 76 -62.28 18.40 -10.59
C LEU A 76 -61.90 17.38 -9.51
N THR A 77 -62.43 16.17 -9.59
CA THR A 77 -62.16 15.12 -8.60
C THR A 77 -61.22 14.05 -9.16
N ALA A 78 -60.39 13.45 -8.31
CA ALA A 78 -59.53 12.33 -8.69
C ALA A 78 -60.29 11.19 -9.40
N LYS A 79 -61.57 10.96 -9.04
CA LYS A 79 -62.44 9.98 -9.70
C LYS A 79 -62.73 10.35 -11.16
N GLN A 80 -62.98 11.62 -11.49
CA GLN A 80 -63.20 12.06 -12.88
C GLN A 80 -61.93 11.95 -13.73
N VAL A 81 -60.75 12.17 -13.14
CA VAL A 81 -59.47 11.96 -13.83
C VAL A 81 -59.23 10.46 -14.04
N GLN A 82 -59.44 9.63 -13.01
CA GLN A 82 -59.36 8.16 -13.10
C GLN A 82 -60.26 7.62 -14.21
N THR A 83 -61.54 8.02 -14.27
CA THR A 83 -62.45 7.56 -15.32
C THR A 83 -61.98 7.90 -16.73
N ARG A 84 -61.21 8.99 -16.94
CA ARG A 84 -60.60 9.25 -18.26
C ARG A 84 -59.36 8.37 -18.51
N ILE A 85 -58.57 8.06 -17.48
CA ILE A 85 -57.45 7.10 -17.59
C ILE A 85 -57.98 5.69 -17.92
N ASP A 86 -59.02 5.23 -17.21
CA ASP A 86 -59.71 3.97 -17.47
C ASP A 86 -60.27 3.93 -18.90
N GLN A 87 -60.92 5.02 -19.33
CA GLN A 87 -61.46 5.14 -20.68
C GLN A 87 -60.35 5.08 -21.74
N LEU A 88 -59.23 5.79 -21.55
CA LEU A 88 -58.08 5.74 -22.45
C LEU A 88 -57.43 4.35 -22.53
N ALA A 89 -57.43 3.58 -21.43
CA ALA A 89 -57.01 2.19 -21.44
C ALA A 89 -57.97 1.32 -22.28
N SER A 90 -59.28 1.47 -22.08
CA SER A 90 -60.30 0.74 -22.89
C SER A 90 -60.31 1.16 -24.36
N GLU A 91 -60.00 2.44 -24.67
CA GLU A 91 -59.81 2.96 -26.04
C GLU A 91 -58.58 2.34 -26.74
N THR A 92 -57.71 1.61 -26.02
CA THR A 92 -56.59 0.84 -26.61
C THR A 92 -56.84 -0.67 -26.75
N GLU A 93 -57.99 -1.20 -26.31
CA GLU A 93 -58.37 -2.62 -26.48
C GLU A 93 -59.33 -2.82 -27.67
N GLU A 94 -58.84 -2.65 -28.90
CA GLU A 94 -59.58 -3.11 -30.08
C GLU A 94 -59.67 -4.65 -30.10
N SER A 95 -60.91 -5.16 -30.22
CA SER A 95 -61.23 -6.59 -30.15
C SER A 95 -60.72 -7.40 -31.35
N GLY A 96 -59.95 -8.48 -31.10
CA GLY A 96 -59.29 -9.25 -32.17
C GLY A 96 -59.07 -10.76 -31.90
N SER A 97 -60.17 -11.53 -31.86
CA SER A 97 -60.28 -12.99 -32.13
C SER A 97 -59.23 -13.98 -31.57
N ALA A 98 -59.69 -14.90 -30.70
CA ALA A 98 -59.17 -16.26 -30.38
C ALA A 98 -57.74 -16.42 -29.82
N ASN A 99 -56.75 -15.67 -30.34
CA ASN A 99 -55.35 -15.72 -29.91
C ASN A 99 -55.19 -15.24 -28.46
N PHE A 100 -56.10 -14.38 -27.98
CA PHE A 100 -56.17 -13.94 -26.60
C PHE A 100 -56.57 -15.07 -25.64
N ASP A 101 -57.65 -15.80 -25.94
CA ASP A 101 -58.11 -16.92 -25.08
C ASP A 101 -57.09 -18.06 -25.06
N GLN A 102 -56.44 -18.35 -26.19
CA GLN A 102 -55.34 -19.32 -26.24
C GLN A 102 -54.16 -18.88 -25.35
N LYS A 103 -53.77 -17.60 -25.38
CA LYS A 103 -52.69 -17.07 -24.51
C LYS A 103 -53.11 -16.98 -23.05
N LYS A 104 -54.37 -16.72 -22.76
CA LYS A 104 -54.95 -16.71 -21.42
C LYS A 104 -54.93 -18.12 -20.81
N GLN A 105 -55.25 -19.14 -21.60
CA GLN A 105 -55.11 -20.54 -21.19
C GLN A 105 -53.63 -20.89 -20.99
N GLN A 106 -52.75 -20.60 -21.96
CA GLN A 106 -51.30 -20.84 -21.81
C GLN A 106 -50.70 -20.14 -20.58
N LEU A 107 -51.19 -18.95 -20.21
CA LEU A 107 -50.76 -18.24 -19.01
C LEU A 107 -51.30 -18.90 -17.73
N ALA A 108 -52.55 -19.39 -17.74
CA ALA A 108 -53.10 -20.18 -16.63
C ALA A 108 -52.34 -21.50 -16.44
N ASP A 109 -52.11 -22.25 -17.53
CA ASP A 109 -51.34 -23.49 -17.55
C ASP A 109 -49.90 -23.25 -17.05
N ALA A 110 -49.28 -22.12 -17.42
CA ALA A 110 -47.95 -21.74 -16.94
C ALA A 110 -47.93 -21.30 -15.47
N ILE A 111 -48.99 -20.65 -14.97
CA ILE A 111 -49.13 -20.32 -13.55
C ILE A 111 -49.32 -21.61 -12.74
N GLU A 112 -50.19 -22.52 -13.16
CA GLU A 112 -50.38 -23.83 -12.52
C GLU A 112 -49.08 -24.64 -12.55
N ALA A 113 -48.34 -24.64 -13.67
CA ALA A 113 -47.03 -25.28 -13.75
C ALA A 113 -46.01 -24.66 -12.77
N VAL A 114 -46.01 -23.32 -12.58
CA VAL A 114 -45.13 -22.65 -11.61
C VAL A 114 -45.57 -22.89 -10.16
N GLU A 115 -46.86 -22.96 -9.86
CA GLU A 115 -47.35 -23.33 -8.52
C GLU A 115 -47.07 -24.80 -8.21
N LYS A 116 -47.22 -25.69 -9.19
CA LYS A 116 -46.79 -27.08 -9.12
C LYS A 116 -45.28 -27.20 -8.88
N LEU A 117 -44.45 -26.45 -9.63
CA LEU A 117 -42.99 -26.43 -9.42
C LEU A 117 -42.60 -25.85 -8.05
N ARG A 118 -43.28 -24.81 -7.58
CA ARG A 118 -43.10 -24.26 -6.23
C ARG A 118 -43.46 -25.29 -5.16
N LYS A 119 -44.57 -26.02 -5.34
CA LYS A 119 -44.97 -27.09 -4.43
C LYS A 119 -43.99 -28.25 -4.47
N GLU A 120 -43.62 -28.75 -5.65
CA GLU A 120 -42.63 -29.83 -5.81
C GLU A 120 -41.26 -29.42 -5.22
N THR A 121 -40.85 -28.16 -5.35
CA THR A 121 -39.63 -27.64 -4.73
C THR A 121 -39.77 -27.49 -3.21
N ALA A 122 -40.94 -27.10 -2.70
CA ALA A 122 -41.20 -27.00 -1.25
C ALA A 122 -41.30 -28.38 -0.58
N ASP A 123 -41.99 -29.33 -1.22
CA ASP A 123 -42.10 -30.73 -0.79
C ASP A 123 -40.72 -31.42 -0.86
N ALA A 124 -39.92 -31.17 -1.91
CA ALA A 124 -38.54 -31.63 -2.00
C ALA A 124 -37.65 -31.00 -0.92
N ALA A 125 -37.70 -29.67 -0.71
CA ALA A 125 -36.93 -29.01 0.33
C ALA A 125 -37.35 -29.44 1.75
N ALA A 126 -38.62 -29.82 1.95
CA ALA A 126 -39.10 -30.43 3.19
C ALA A 126 -38.56 -31.86 3.37
N ALA A 127 -38.57 -32.67 2.31
CA ALA A 127 -38.01 -34.02 2.31
C ALA A 127 -36.48 -34.02 2.52
N ASP A 128 -35.74 -33.12 1.85
CA ASP A 128 -34.31 -32.91 2.05
C ASP A 128 -34.00 -32.43 3.47
N ARG A 129 -34.82 -31.52 4.03
CA ARG A 129 -34.71 -31.09 5.43
C ARG A 129 -34.96 -32.23 6.39
N GLU A 130 -35.96 -33.09 6.15
CA GLU A 130 -36.24 -34.26 6.98
C GLU A 130 -35.12 -35.31 6.88
N ALA A 131 -34.62 -35.57 5.66
CA ALA A 131 -33.51 -36.49 5.41
C ALA A 131 -32.21 -35.99 6.06
N ALA A 132 -31.88 -34.70 5.91
CA ALA A 132 -30.74 -34.07 6.56
C ALA A 132 -30.86 -34.10 8.09
N THR A 133 -32.06 -33.86 8.64
CA THR A 133 -32.32 -33.96 10.09
C THR A 133 -32.11 -35.39 10.60
N LYS A 134 -32.67 -36.39 9.92
CA LYS A 134 -32.48 -37.82 10.25
C LYS A 134 -31.01 -38.25 10.13
N GLN A 135 -30.31 -37.79 9.09
CA GLN A 135 -28.89 -38.08 8.90
C GLN A 135 -28.03 -37.43 9.98
N ALA A 136 -28.27 -36.15 10.30
CA ALA A 136 -27.56 -35.44 11.36
C ALA A 136 -27.79 -36.12 12.72
N GLN A 137 -29.02 -36.50 13.05
CA GLN A 137 -29.34 -37.18 14.31
C GLN A 137 -28.71 -38.59 14.37
N ALA A 138 -28.74 -39.37 13.28
CA ALA A 138 -28.07 -40.67 13.22
C ALA A 138 -26.53 -40.57 13.32
N GLN A 139 -25.92 -39.50 12.79
CA GLN A 139 -24.49 -39.23 12.99
C GLN A 139 -24.19 -38.78 14.42
N LEU A 140 -25.02 -37.92 15.00
CA LEU A 140 -24.93 -37.42 16.38
C LEU A 140 -25.00 -38.58 17.40
N ASP A 141 -26.00 -39.47 17.27
CA ASP A 141 -26.13 -40.67 18.09
C ASP A 141 -24.91 -41.59 17.96
N ARG A 142 -24.35 -41.73 16.74
CA ARG A 142 -23.16 -42.54 16.47
C ARG A 142 -21.89 -41.92 17.08
N ILE A 143 -21.78 -40.59 17.15
CA ILE A 143 -20.69 -39.88 17.82
C ILE A 143 -20.83 -40.01 19.34
N LEU A 144 -22.00 -39.70 19.90
CA LEU A 144 -22.28 -39.77 21.33
C LEU A 144 -22.15 -41.19 21.90
N ALA A 145 -22.46 -42.21 21.10
CA ALA A 145 -22.18 -43.61 21.44
C ALA A 145 -20.67 -43.92 21.50
N LYS A 146 -19.84 -43.35 20.61
CA LYS A 146 -18.38 -43.58 20.61
C LYS A 146 -17.68 -42.94 21.81
N VAL A 147 -18.08 -41.73 22.21
CA VAL A 147 -17.52 -41.03 23.39
C VAL A 147 -18.24 -41.39 24.70
N ASN A 148 -19.13 -42.39 24.67
CA ASN A 148 -19.90 -42.88 25.82
C ASN A 148 -20.71 -41.76 26.56
N ALA A 149 -21.16 -40.74 25.81
CA ALA A 149 -21.74 -39.50 26.33
C ALA A 149 -23.26 -39.37 26.07
N LYS A 150 -23.98 -40.50 26.02
CA LYS A 150 -25.44 -40.54 25.81
C LYS A 150 -26.26 -39.88 26.93
N ASP A 151 -25.63 -39.59 28.07
CA ASP A 151 -26.17 -38.81 29.17
C ASP A 151 -26.32 -37.33 28.85
N LEU A 152 -25.52 -36.76 27.92
CA LEU A 152 -25.67 -35.36 27.47
C LEU A 152 -27.02 -35.07 26.79
N LEU A 153 -27.75 -36.12 26.34
CA LEU A 153 -29.10 -36.00 25.80
C LEU A 153 -30.20 -36.06 26.88
N LYS A 154 -29.89 -36.43 28.12
CA LYS A 154 -30.88 -36.63 29.19
C LYS A 154 -31.26 -35.30 29.86
N GLY A 155 -32.12 -34.53 29.20
CA GLY A 155 -32.74 -33.34 29.81
C GLY A 155 -33.12 -32.21 28.84
N GLY A 156 -32.83 -32.34 27.55
CA GLY A 156 -33.34 -31.42 26.52
C GLY A 156 -34.51 -32.05 25.76
N GLU A 157 -35.46 -31.23 25.32
CA GLU A 157 -36.36 -31.64 24.24
C GLU A 157 -35.52 -31.83 22.96
N THR A 158 -35.50 -33.04 22.42
CA THR A 158 -34.80 -33.37 21.15
C THR A 158 -35.56 -32.88 19.92
N SER A 159 -36.26 -31.74 20.06
CA SER A 159 -37.17 -31.16 19.08
C SER A 159 -36.45 -30.23 18.10
N PHE A 160 -36.07 -30.76 16.95
CA PHE A 160 -35.52 -30.02 15.81
C PHE A 160 -36.58 -29.16 15.06
N ALA A 161 -37.65 -28.73 15.74
CA ALA A 161 -38.76 -27.98 15.17
C ALA A 161 -38.32 -26.67 14.48
N THR A 162 -37.27 -26.03 14.99
CA THR A 162 -36.69 -24.81 14.41
C THR A 162 -35.18 -24.96 14.20
N ILE A 163 -34.62 -24.17 13.29
CA ILE A 163 -33.16 -24.09 13.11
C ILE A 163 -32.50 -23.57 14.40
N ALA A 164 -33.13 -22.62 15.10
CA ALA A 164 -32.62 -22.10 16.38
C ALA A 164 -32.57 -23.17 17.49
N SER A 165 -33.60 -24.02 17.62
CA SER A 165 -33.58 -25.12 18.60
C SER A 165 -32.59 -26.22 18.22
N ALA A 166 -32.38 -26.46 16.93
CA ALA A 166 -31.31 -27.33 16.43
C ALA A 166 -29.92 -26.79 16.80
N THR A 167 -29.65 -25.50 16.55
CA THR A 167 -28.39 -24.84 16.87
C THR A 167 -28.12 -24.87 18.38
N ALA A 168 -29.05 -24.44 19.22
CA ALA A 168 -28.87 -24.41 20.68
C ALA A 168 -28.68 -25.80 21.30
N LEU A 169 -29.28 -26.85 20.72
CA LEU A 169 -29.03 -28.23 21.14
C LEU A 169 -27.63 -28.71 20.72
N MET A 170 -27.18 -28.37 19.51
CA MET A 170 -25.84 -28.70 19.02
C MET A 170 -24.75 -27.94 19.80
N GLU A 171 -24.98 -26.68 20.16
CA GLU A 171 -24.10 -25.88 21.03
C GLU A 171 -23.97 -26.54 22.41
N ARG A 172 -25.07 -26.86 23.10
CA ARG A 172 -25.04 -27.54 24.40
C ARG A 172 -24.36 -28.91 24.36
N ILE A 173 -24.55 -29.68 23.28
CA ILE A 173 -23.86 -30.96 23.10
C ILE A 173 -22.38 -30.73 22.83
N GLN A 174 -22.00 -29.70 22.06
CA GLN A 174 -20.62 -29.32 21.82
C GLN A 174 -19.92 -28.92 23.13
N GLU A 175 -20.53 -28.06 23.95
CA GLU A 175 -20.03 -27.67 25.28
C GLU A 175 -19.83 -28.89 26.19
N GLY A 176 -20.85 -29.76 26.30
CA GLY A 176 -20.77 -30.96 27.14
C GLY A 176 -19.73 -31.98 26.64
N LEU A 177 -19.53 -32.06 25.32
CA LEU A 177 -18.52 -32.92 24.71
C LEU A 177 -17.11 -32.32 24.83
N GLN A 178 -16.96 -31.00 24.69
CA GLN A 178 -15.71 -30.27 24.97
C GLN A 178 -15.32 -30.42 26.45
N SER A 179 -16.27 -30.31 27.40
CA SER A 179 -16.02 -30.55 28.83
C SER A 179 -15.53 -31.98 29.06
N LYS A 180 -16.26 -33.00 28.60
CA LYS A 180 -15.85 -34.40 28.77
C LYS A 180 -14.52 -34.74 28.11
N ILE A 181 -14.20 -34.12 26.97
CA ILE A 181 -12.88 -34.25 26.35
C ILE A 181 -11.81 -33.55 27.19
N ALA A 182 -12.07 -32.35 27.73
CA ALA A 182 -11.13 -31.65 28.62
C ALA A 182 -10.88 -32.42 29.93
N ASP A 183 -11.93 -32.96 30.55
CA ASP A 183 -11.84 -33.80 31.76
C ASP A 183 -11.03 -35.08 31.50
N SER A 184 -11.26 -35.73 30.37
CA SER A 184 -10.48 -36.88 29.91
C SER A 184 -9.03 -36.51 29.61
N LEU A 185 -8.80 -35.40 28.90
CA LEU A 185 -7.48 -34.88 28.55
C LEU A 185 -6.68 -34.56 29.82
N ASN A 186 -7.29 -33.95 30.83
CA ASN A 186 -6.67 -33.71 32.13
C ASN A 186 -6.18 -35.01 32.79
N GLY A 187 -6.86 -36.15 32.57
CA GLY A 187 -6.40 -37.47 33.02
C GLY A 187 -5.25 -38.09 32.20
N TYR A 188 -4.95 -37.55 31.01
CA TYR A 188 -3.86 -37.99 30.13
C TYR A 188 -2.66 -37.03 30.07
N LEU A 189 -2.84 -35.76 30.43
CA LEU A 189 -1.75 -34.78 30.54
C LEU A 189 -0.78 -35.17 31.65
N ASP A 190 0.52 -34.90 31.43
CA ASP A 190 1.51 -35.04 32.50
C ASP A 190 1.29 -33.93 33.54
N GLN A 191 0.59 -34.28 34.63
CA GLN A 191 0.35 -33.38 35.75
C GLN A 191 1.54 -33.29 36.72
N ARG A 192 2.70 -33.92 36.45
CA ARG A 192 3.91 -33.72 37.26
C ARG A 192 4.28 -32.22 37.23
N PRO A 193 4.22 -31.50 38.37
CA PRO A 193 4.61 -30.10 38.38
C PRO A 193 6.13 -30.01 38.23
N ARG A 194 6.59 -29.56 37.06
CA ARG A 194 8.02 -29.31 36.84
C ARG A 194 8.49 -28.15 37.71
N SER A 195 9.64 -28.33 38.34
CA SER A 195 10.31 -27.30 39.12
C SER A 195 10.87 -26.19 38.23
N THR A 196 11.19 -25.04 38.83
CA THR A 196 11.88 -23.94 38.15
C THR A 196 13.22 -24.37 37.53
N ALA A 197 13.90 -25.37 38.12
CA ALA A 197 15.18 -25.89 37.60
C ALA A 197 14.97 -26.73 36.33
N GLU A 198 14.04 -27.68 36.34
CA GLU A 198 13.67 -28.48 35.17
C GLU A 198 13.22 -27.56 34.01
N LEU A 199 12.36 -26.58 34.30
CA LEU A 199 11.90 -25.61 33.30
C LEU A 199 13.03 -24.76 32.70
N LEU A 200 14.09 -24.44 33.45
CA LEU A 200 15.26 -23.72 32.94
C LEU A 200 16.13 -24.58 32.01
N GLU A 201 16.32 -25.86 32.38
CA GLU A 201 17.15 -26.81 31.65
C GLU A 201 16.47 -27.23 30.33
N GLU A 202 15.21 -27.65 30.38
CA GLU A 202 14.43 -28.07 29.20
C GLU A 202 14.32 -26.96 28.16
N ASN A 203 14.07 -25.73 28.61
CA ASN A 203 13.98 -24.56 27.73
C ASN A 203 15.36 -23.93 27.39
N GLN A 204 16.45 -24.49 27.94
CA GLN A 204 17.84 -24.07 27.73
C GLN A 204 18.09 -22.57 27.98
N LEU A 205 17.41 -21.99 28.98
CA LEU A 205 17.41 -20.54 29.24
C LEU A 205 18.74 -19.98 29.78
N LEU A 206 19.64 -20.85 30.23
CA LEU A 206 21.01 -20.50 30.63
C LEU A 206 22.00 -20.49 29.44
N ARG A 207 21.56 -20.80 28.22
CA ARG A 207 22.35 -20.64 26.98
C ARG A 207 22.15 -19.25 26.38
N GLY A 208 23.24 -18.66 25.90
CA GLY A 208 23.18 -17.41 25.15
C GLY A 208 22.69 -17.62 23.70
N TYR A 209 22.48 -16.48 23.05
CA TYR A 209 22.12 -16.36 21.64
C TYR A 209 23.18 -15.52 20.94
N CYS A 210 23.67 -16.00 19.80
CA CYS A 210 24.54 -15.24 18.92
C CYS A 210 23.67 -14.32 18.05
N ALA A 211 23.64 -13.03 18.40
CA ALA A 211 23.00 -12.00 17.60
C ALA A 211 23.88 -11.61 16.41
N SER A 212 23.30 -11.54 15.22
CA SER A 212 23.97 -11.24 13.95
C SER A 212 23.08 -10.35 13.06
N ALA A 213 23.60 -9.85 11.94
CA ALA A 213 22.80 -9.12 10.97
C ALA A 213 21.77 -10.02 10.22
N ALA A 214 21.95 -11.35 10.30
CA ALA A 214 20.99 -12.34 9.81
C ALA A 214 19.95 -12.78 10.86
N GLY A 215 19.97 -12.18 12.06
CA GLY A 215 19.09 -12.52 13.18
C GLY A 215 19.81 -13.23 14.34
N LEU A 216 19.03 -13.92 15.17
CA LEU A 216 19.47 -14.58 16.39
C LEU A 216 19.57 -16.09 16.21
N ALA A 217 20.75 -16.66 16.45
CA ALA A 217 20.94 -18.11 16.56
C ALA A 217 21.15 -18.50 18.03
N ARG A 218 20.59 -19.63 18.49
CA ARG A 218 20.95 -20.20 19.80
C ARG A 218 22.41 -20.67 19.76
N ALA A 219 23.17 -20.41 20.82
CA ALA A 219 24.55 -20.86 20.91
C ALA A 219 24.66 -22.40 20.98
N SER A 220 25.69 -22.94 20.33
CA SER A 220 25.85 -24.40 20.11
C SER A 220 26.52 -25.13 21.27
N GLY A 221 27.38 -24.44 22.04
CA GLY A 221 28.16 -24.99 23.14
C GLY A 221 27.38 -25.14 24.45
N SER A 222 28.09 -25.06 25.57
CA SER A 222 27.53 -25.21 26.92
C SER A 222 26.63 -24.03 27.34
N ASN A 223 26.02 -24.17 28.52
CA ASN A 223 25.36 -23.04 29.18
C ASN A 223 26.38 -21.92 29.43
N LEU A 224 25.97 -20.68 29.24
CA LEU A 224 26.78 -19.47 29.48
C LEU A 224 26.67 -19.02 30.94
N LEU A 225 25.49 -19.19 31.54
CA LEU A 225 25.21 -18.86 32.94
C LEU A 225 25.04 -20.11 33.79
N ASP A 226 25.32 -19.98 35.08
CA ASP A 226 24.96 -20.96 36.12
C ASP A 226 24.27 -20.22 37.28
N MET A 227 22.94 -20.13 37.21
CA MET A 227 22.15 -19.39 38.20
C MET A 227 20.68 -19.82 38.23
N ALA A 228 20.04 -19.67 39.39
CA ALA A 228 18.60 -19.87 39.55
C ALA A 228 17.79 -18.66 39.05
N ALA A 229 16.64 -18.94 38.41
CA ALA A 229 15.66 -17.93 38.02
C ALA A 229 14.51 -17.81 39.05
N LEU A 230 13.74 -16.72 38.92
CA LEU A 230 12.50 -16.48 39.65
C LEU A 230 11.30 -16.79 38.74
N LEU A 231 10.30 -17.49 39.27
CA LEU A 231 9.05 -17.79 38.57
C LEU A 231 7.96 -16.77 38.93
N GLY A 232 7.64 -15.90 37.98
CA GLY A 232 6.57 -14.91 38.05
C GLY A 232 5.21 -15.43 37.58
N LYS A 233 4.17 -14.62 37.82
CA LYS A 233 2.76 -14.93 37.50
C LYS A 233 2.48 -14.92 35.99
N PRO A 234 1.41 -15.60 35.52
CA PRO A 234 0.92 -15.46 34.15
C PRO A 234 0.57 -14.01 33.79
N ALA A 235 0.79 -13.66 32.53
CA ALA A 235 0.15 -12.54 31.85
C ALA A 235 -1.21 -12.99 31.27
N PRO A 236 -2.15 -12.08 30.97
CA PRO A 236 -3.40 -12.45 30.29
C PRO A 236 -3.15 -13.02 28.89
N ILE A 237 -4.11 -13.81 28.40
CA ILE A 237 -4.19 -14.23 26.99
C ILE A 237 -4.25 -12.99 26.09
N GLN A 238 -3.51 -13.00 24.97
CA GLN A 238 -3.47 -11.90 24.00
C GLN A 238 -3.74 -12.41 22.60
N THR A 239 -4.32 -11.57 21.74
CA THR A 239 -4.44 -11.83 20.30
C THR A 239 -3.73 -10.73 19.51
N GLN A 240 -3.04 -11.11 18.43
CA GLN A 240 -2.25 -10.20 17.60
C GLN A 240 -2.41 -10.57 16.12
N ASP A 241 -2.75 -9.58 15.30
CA ASP A 241 -2.84 -9.71 13.83
C ASP A 241 -1.65 -9.02 13.15
N PHE A 242 -1.08 -9.68 12.15
CA PHE A 242 -0.02 -9.15 11.30
C PHE A 242 -0.37 -9.33 9.81
N GLU A 243 -0.01 -8.37 8.97
CA GLU A 243 -0.25 -8.43 7.52
C GLU A 243 1.06 -8.27 6.73
N PHE A 244 1.25 -9.12 5.73
CA PHE A 244 2.49 -9.24 4.96
C PHE A 244 2.21 -9.15 3.45
N SER A 245 3.01 -8.34 2.76
CA SER A 245 2.92 -8.14 1.31
C SER A 245 3.62 -9.21 0.48
N SER A 246 4.26 -10.22 1.09
CA SER A 246 4.84 -11.35 0.36
C SER A 246 5.10 -12.53 1.29
N GLU A 247 5.23 -13.72 0.68
CA GLU A 247 5.61 -14.95 1.38
C GLU A 247 7.06 -14.91 1.89
N ALA A 248 7.95 -14.16 1.21
CA ALA A 248 9.30 -13.91 1.68
C ALA A 248 9.31 -13.03 2.94
N ALA A 249 8.57 -11.92 2.94
CA ALA A 249 8.42 -11.03 4.09
C ALA A 249 7.75 -11.73 5.28
N TYR A 250 6.75 -12.59 5.03
CA TYR A 250 6.17 -13.45 6.06
C TYR A 250 7.20 -14.47 6.59
N SER A 251 7.96 -15.15 5.72
CA SER A 251 8.93 -16.16 6.14
C SER A 251 10.03 -15.56 7.03
N GLU A 252 10.59 -14.42 6.62
CA GLU A 252 11.59 -13.68 7.41
C GLU A 252 11.01 -13.19 8.74
N ALA A 253 9.83 -12.58 8.74
CA ALA A 253 9.20 -12.06 9.95
C ALA A 253 8.72 -13.16 10.91
N SER A 254 8.17 -14.26 10.40
CA SER A 254 7.74 -15.41 11.22
C SER A 254 8.96 -16.09 11.84
N GLN A 255 10.02 -16.34 11.05
CA GLN A 255 11.27 -16.87 11.58
C GLN A 255 11.80 -15.98 12.71
N GLN A 256 11.83 -14.67 12.54
CA GLN A 256 12.24 -13.76 13.61
C GLN A 256 11.30 -13.82 14.82
N PHE A 257 10.00 -13.64 14.64
CA PHE A 257 9.01 -13.57 15.71
C PHE A 257 8.94 -14.86 16.55
N GLU A 258 9.17 -16.03 15.93
CA GLU A 258 9.08 -17.34 16.59
C GLU A 258 10.42 -17.83 17.16
N THR A 259 11.57 -17.31 16.68
CA THR A 259 12.90 -17.66 17.23
C THR A 259 13.46 -16.64 18.22
N SER A 260 12.99 -15.39 18.19
CA SER A 260 13.55 -14.29 18.96
C SER A 260 12.70 -13.87 20.16
N ALA A 261 12.82 -12.60 20.53
CA ALA A 261 12.11 -11.91 21.58
C ALA A 261 11.02 -11.02 20.97
N SER A 262 9.88 -10.84 21.63
CA SER A 262 8.93 -9.79 21.28
C SER A 262 9.58 -8.41 21.43
N SER A 263 10.57 -8.24 22.32
CA SER A 263 11.39 -7.01 22.36
C SER A 263 12.19 -6.82 21.06
N TYR A 264 12.71 -7.90 20.46
CA TYR A 264 13.41 -7.86 19.17
C TYR A 264 12.45 -7.57 18.01
N ALA A 265 11.28 -8.23 17.96
CA ALA A 265 10.26 -7.94 16.96
C ALA A 265 9.65 -6.53 17.10
N THR A 266 9.53 -6.03 18.33
CA THR A 266 9.09 -4.66 18.63
C THR A 266 10.18 -3.63 18.30
N ALA A 267 11.46 -3.97 18.47
CA ALA A 267 12.56 -3.17 17.94
C ALA A 267 12.52 -3.12 16.40
N ASN A 268 12.24 -4.26 15.74
CA ASN A 268 12.15 -4.34 14.29
C ASN A 268 10.97 -3.53 13.71
N SER A 269 9.88 -3.34 14.47
CA SER A 269 8.74 -2.49 14.06
C SER A 269 8.86 -1.02 14.50
N ALA A 270 9.49 -0.74 15.65
CA ALA A 270 9.69 0.61 16.17
C ALA A 270 11.08 1.16 15.77
N ARG A 271 11.11 2.17 14.88
CA ARG A 271 12.29 2.91 14.38
C ARG A 271 13.51 2.79 15.31
N GLY A 272 14.53 2.02 14.91
CA GLY A 272 15.46 1.26 15.79
C GLY A 272 16.37 1.99 16.80
N ALA A 273 16.09 3.24 17.17
CA ALA A 273 16.89 4.05 18.10
C ALA A 273 16.72 3.70 19.59
N MET A 274 15.70 2.92 19.98
CA MET A 274 15.39 2.69 21.41
C MET A 274 16.32 1.68 22.12
N PHE A 275 17.17 0.95 21.38
CA PHE A 275 18.03 -0.12 21.91
C PHE A 275 19.53 0.14 21.64
N MET A 276 19.95 1.42 21.72
CA MET A 276 21.35 1.81 21.52
C MET A 276 22.27 1.17 22.58
N GLY A 277 23.35 0.54 22.11
CA GLY A 277 24.37 -0.03 22.99
C GLY A 277 23.99 -1.36 23.65
N THR A 278 22.92 -2.06 23.25
CA THR A 278 22.83 -3.52 23.44
C THR A 278 23.44 -4.27 22.26
N GLY A 279 23.24 -3.76 21.04
CA GLY A 279 23.56 -4.45 19.78
C GLY A 279 22.32 -4.93 19.04
N ILE A 280 21.20 -5.13 19.75
CA ILE A 280 19.90 -5.43 19.15
C ILE A 280 19.39 -4.25 18.30
N GLY A 281 19.66 -2.99 18.67
CA GLY A 281 19.37 -1.84 17.81
C GLY A 281 20.03 -1.93 16.42
N ALA A 282 21.31 -2.32 16.35
CA ALA A 282 22.02 -2.55 15.09
C ALA A 282 21.42 -3.71 14.27
N ALA A 283 21.08 -4.82 14.93
CA ALA A 283 20.44 -5.97 14.29
C ALA A 283 19.05 -5.61 13.72
N SER A 284 18.26 -4.85 14.48
CA SER A 284 16.96 -4.31 14.06
C SER A 284 17.08 -3.38 12.85
N LEU A 285 18.06 -2.46 12.85
CA LEU A 285 18.28 -1.56 11.71
C LEU A 285 18.66 -2.34 10.44
N MET A 286 19.44 -3.42 10.56
CA MET A 286 19.73 -4.30 9.43
C MET A 286 18.49 -5.03 8.91
N VAL A 287 17.61 -5.52 9.79
CA VAL A 287 16.32 -6.12 9.39
C VAL A 287 15.42 -5.07 8.73
N GLN A 288 15.33 -3.85 9.28
CA GLN A 288 14.55 -2.75 8.70
C GLN A 288 15.06 -2.40 7.29
N TYR A 289 16.39 -2.32 7.09
CA TYR A 289 17.02 -2.10 5.79
C TYR A 289 16.76 -3.25 4.80
N ALA A 290 16.96 -4.50 5.22
CA ALA A 290 16.73 -5.69 4.40
C ALA A 290 15.25 -5.80 3.99
N THR A 291 14.34 -5.61 4.94
CA THR A 291 12.88 -5.58 4.73
C THR A 291 12.47 -4.47 3.78
N ALA A 292 13.04 -3.26 3.89
CA ALA A 292 12.75 -2.17 2.95
C ALA A 292 13.22 -2.50 1.52
N GLY A 293 14.44 -3.01 1.38
CA GLY A 293 14.97 -3.48 0.09
C GLY A 293 14.15 -4.63 -0.50
N GLN A 294 13.69 -5.58 0.31
CA GLN A 294 12.88 -6.70 -0.15
C GLN A 294 11.44 -6.27 -0.51
N ARG A 295 10.79 -5.41 0.29
CA ARG A 295 9.50 -4.81 -0.05
C ARG A 295 9.55 -4.07 -1.38
N GLN A 296 10.61 -3.30 -1.65
CA GLN A 296 10.78 -2.61 -2.93
C GLN A 296 10.97 -3.58 -4.11
N ARG A 297 11.67 -4.71 -3.92
CA ARG A 297 11.76 -5.80 -4.92
C ARG A 297 10.41 -6.49 -5.13
N ASP A 298 9.68 -6.78 -4.06
CA ASP A 298 8.38 -7.46 -4.09
C ASP A 298 7.33 -6.57 -4.78
N GLU A 299 7.27 -5.28 -4.45
CA GLU A 299 6.46 -4.30 -5.18
C GLU A 299 6.83 -4.23 -6.66
N ALA A 300 8.12 -4.20 -6.99
CA ALA A 300 8.58 -4.19 -8.38
C ALA A 300 8.26 -5.50 -9.10
N ALA A 301 8.20 -6.64 -8.39
CA ALA A 301 7.78 -7.92 -8.93
C ALA A 301 6.26 -8.01 -9.13
N MET A 302 5.45 -7.50 -8.19
CA MET A 302 3.99 -7.37 -8.35
C MET A 302 3.67 -6.48 -9.55
N LYS A 303 4.26 -5.28 -9.62
CA LYS A 303 4.05 -4.29 -10.70
C LYS A 303 4.45 -4.84 -12.08
N ARG A 304 5.41 -5.77 -12.16
CA ARG A 304 5.80 -6.46 -13.42
C ARG A 304 4.95 -7.67 -13.77
N SER A 305 4.52 -8.45 -12.78
CA SER A 305 3.86 -9.75 -13.00
C SER A 305 2.34 -9.70 -12.96
N GLN A 306 1.77 -8.57 -12.50
CA GLN A 306 0.37 -8.39 -12.13
C GLN A 306 -0.14 -9.35 -11.05
N LYS A 307 0.73 -10.20 -10.48
CA LYS A 307 0.39 -11.13 -9.39
C LYS A 307 0.79 -10.52 -8.05
N ALA A 308 -0.18 -10.40 -7.16
CA ALA A 308 0.05 -10.01 -5.78
C ALA A 308 -0.35 -11.16 -4.85
N THR A 309 0.54 -11.51 -3.92
CA THR A 309 0.26 -12.42 -2.81
C THR A 309 0.32 -11.62 -1.53
N LYS A 310 -0.75 -11.64 -0.72
CA LYS A 310 -0.72 -11.13 0.65
C LYS A 310 -0.98 -12.27 1.63
N LEU A 311 -0.50 -12.10 2.84
CA LEU A 311 -0.75 -13.02 3.96
C LEU A 311 -1.23 -12.23 5.17
N ARG A 312 -2.19 -12.79 5.92
CA ARG A 312 -2.62 -12.31 7.23
C ARG A 312 -2.38 -13.40 8.27
N VAL A 313 -1.71 -13.05 9.35
CA VAL A 313 -1.33 -13.98 10.42
C VAL A 313 -2.00 -13.56 11.71
N HIS A 314 -2.79 -14.46 12.29
CA HIS A 314 -3.40 -14.29 13.60
C HIS A 314 -2.68 -15.16 14.61
N TYR A 315 -2.18 -14.59 15.70
CA TYR A 315 -1.66 -15.33 16.85
C TYR A 315 -2.60 -15.17 18.05
N GLN A 316 -2.89 -16.29 18.72
CA GLN A 316 -3.48 -16.35 20.05
C GLN A 316 -2.41 -16.83 21.04
N TRP A 317 -1.98 -15.93 21.93
CA TRP A 317 -0.93 -16.13 22.92
C TRP A 317 -1.52 -16.53 24.26
N ALA A 318 -1.01 -17.59 24.87
CA ALA A 318 -1.46 -18.09 26.17
C ALA A 318 -0.31 -18.16 27.21
N PRO A 319 0.18 -17.01 27.74
CA PRO A 319 1.16 -16.97 28.83
C PRO A 319 0.66 -17.68 30.09
N GLN A 320 1.53 -18.46 30.73
CA GLN A 320 1.24 -19.21 31.96
C GLN A 320 2.18 -18.86 33.11
N ALA A 321 3.42 -18.49 32.80
CA ALA A 321 4.37 -17.95 33.77
C ALA A 321 5.43 -17.09 33.07
N THR A 322 6.22 -16.37 33.86
CA THR A 322 7.40 -15.65 33.38
C THR A 322 8.61 -16.08 34.20
N LEU A 323 9.66 -16.58 33.56
CA LEU A 323 10.96 -16.80 34.19
C LEU A 323 11.82 -15.54 34.09
N THR A 324 12.41 -15.11 35.19
CA THR A 324 13.34 -13.97 35.23
C THR A 324 14.67 -14.38 35.87
N LEU A 325 15.76 -14.19 35.13
CA LEU A 325 17.13 -14.29 35.61
C LEU A 325 17.52 -12.95 36.26
N PRO A 326 17.69 -12.86 37.59
CA PRO A 326 17.98 -11.60 38.26
C PRO A 326 19.35 -11.03 37.84
N SER A 327 19.33 -9.93 37.07
CA SER A 327 20.51 -9.30 36.46
C SER A 327 21.53 -8.71 37.45
N ASN A 328 21.19 -8.63 38.74
CA ASN A 328 22.14 -8.32 39.82
C ASN A 328 22.83 -9.56 40.43
N ARG A 329 22.63 -10.76 39.85
CA ARG A 329 23.18 -12.05 40.34
C ARG A 329 23.72 -12.94 39.20
N PHE A 330 24.22 -12.35 38.12
CA PHE A 330 24.88 -13.13 37.08
C PHE A 330 26.07 -13.91 37.64
N ALA A 331 26.10 -15.21 37.35
CA ALA A 331 27.26 -16.07 37.46
C ALA A 331 27.42 -16.80 36.12
N LEU A 332 28.65 -16.85 35.61
CA LEU A 332 29.00 -17.62 34.42
C LEU A 332 29.23 -19.09 34.82
N SER A 333 28.98 -20.01 33.88
CA SER A 333 29.42 -21.39 34.03
C SER A 333 30.97 -21.48 34.04
N GLU A 334 31.54 -22.54 34.64
CA GLU A 334 33.00 -22.74 34.58
C GLU A 334 33.49 -22.92 33.14
N ASP A 335 32.73 -23.62 32.27
CA ASP A 335 33.03 -23.72 30.83
C ASP A 335 33.20 -22.33 30.18
N ALA A 336 32.32 -21.38 30.50
CA ALA A 336 32.40 -20.01 29.99
C ALA A 336 33.55 -19.23 30.65
N LEU A 337 33.80 -19.42 31.95
CA LEU A 337 34.93 -18.80 32.64
C LEU A 337 36.28 -19.27 32.09
N ASP A 338 36.47 -20.57 31.86
CA ASP A 338 37.68 -21.14 31.27
C ASP A 338 37.87 -20.71 29.82
N ALA A 339 36.80 -20.60 29.03
CA ALA A 339 36.89 -20.04 27.69
C ALA A 339 37.30 -18.55 27.69
N LEU A 340 36.82 -17.75 28.66
CA LEU A 340 37.29 -16.36 28.83
C LEU A 340 38.75 -16.28 29.32
N ARG A 341 39.15 -17.15 30.26
CA ARG A 341 40.54 -17.29 30.72
C ARG A 341 41.47 -17.66 29.56
N ALA A 342 41.02 -18.52 28.64
CA ALA A 342 41.75 -18.90 27.42
C ALA A 342 41.90 -17.74 26.42
N ILE A 343 40.89 -16.88 26.24
CA ILE A 343 41.04 -15.63 25.45
C ILE A 343 42.12 -14.74 26.06
N GLU A 344 42.17 -14.61 27.39
CA GLU A 344 43.16 -13.73 28.03
C GLU A 344 44.58 -14.27 27.92
N ALA A 345 44.76 -15.59 27.95
CA ALA A 345 46.04 -16.26 27.71
C ALA A 345 46.49 -16.26 26.23
N ALA A 346 45.59 -16.00 25.29
CA ALA A 346 45.90 -16.04 23.85
C ALA A 346 46.80 -14.88 23.39
N GLN A 347 47.55 -15.08 22.30
CA GLN A 347 48.42 -14.04 21.75
C GLN A 347 47.61 -12.82 21.29
N PRO A 348 48.12 -11.57 21.38
CA PRO A 348 47.37 -10.36 21.03
C PRO A 348 46.72 -10.37 19.64
N ALA A 349 47.38 -10.95 18.64
CA ALA A 349 46.85 -11.09 17.28
C ALA A 349 45.72 -12.15 17.15
N GLN A 350 45.60 -13.06 18.11
CA GLN A 350 44.60 -14.14 18.15
C GLN A 350 43.40 -13.80 19.05
N LYS A 351 43.55 -12.89 20.02
CA LYS A 351 42.50 -12.54 21.00
C LYS A 351 41.15 -12.17 20.36
N ALA A 352 41.14 -11.45 19.22
CA ALA A 352 39.92 -11.09 18.51
C ALA A 352 39.18 -12.31 17.92
N ALA A 353 39.92 -13.25 17.30
CA ALA A 353 39.34 -14.48 16.74
C ALA A 353 38.84 -15.43 17.84
N ALA A 354 39.58 -15.55 18.95
CA ALA A 354 39.16 -16.32 20.12
C ALA A 354 37.89 -15.75 20.77
N ALA A 355 37.81 -14.43 20.92
CA ALA A 355 36.60 -13.73 21.39
C ALA A 355 35.41 -13.94 20.44
N ALA A 356 35.63 -13.89 19.12
CA ALA A 356 34.58 -14.17 18.13
C ALA A 356 34.06 -15.62 18.23
N GLU A 357 34.93 -16.60 18.49
CA GLU A 357 34.52 -18.00 18.62
C GLU A 357 33.78 -18.29 19.93
N PHE A 358 34.21 -17.67 21.04
CA PHE A 358 33.46 -17.67 22.30
C PHE A 358 32.03 -17.15 22.10
N LEU A 359 31.86 -16.04 21.38
CA LEU A 359 30.55 -15.44 21.10
C LEU A 359 29.65 -16.32 20.20
N ARG A 360 30.23 -17.23 19.41
CA ARG A 360 29.50 -18.26 18.64
C ARG A 360 29.13 -19.46 19.53
N SER A 361 30.07 -19.92 20.34
CA SER A 361 29.92 -21.12 21.19
C SER A 361 28.99 -20.91 22.37
N PHE A 362 29.06 -19.76 23.06
CA PHE A 362 28.26 -19.44 24.25
C PHE A 362 27.17 -18.39 23.99
N GLY A 363 27.27 -17.65 22.88
CA GLY A 363 26.36 -16.57 22.50
C GLY A 363 26.92 -15.18 22.80
N SER A 364 26.33 -14.16 22.18
CA SER A 364 26.68 -12.75 22.41
C SER A 364 25.68 -12.00 23.30
N HIS A 365 24.48 -12.56 23.51
CA HIS A 365 23.42 -12.01 24.34
C HIS A 365 22.75 -13.12 25.17
N VAL A 366 22.20 -12.76 26.34
CA VAL A 366 21.21 -13.56 27.08
C VAL A 366 19.91 -12.79 27.18
N PHE A 367 18.77 -13.46 27.16
CA PHE A 367 17.47 -12.86 27.49
C PHE A 367 17.15 -13.16 28.96
N CYS A 368 17.12 -12.13 29.79
CA CYS A 368 16.96 -12.27 31.23
C CYS A 368 15.50 -12.42 31.65
N THR A 369 14.55 -12.20 30.75
CA THR A 369 13.14 -12.56 30.95
C THR A 369 12.65 -13.46 29.82
N ALA A 370 11.89 -14.50 30.17
CA ALA A 370 11.30 -15.45 29.24
C ALA A 370 9.87 -15.80 29.66
N VAL A 371 8.90 -15.65 28.75
CA VAL A 371 7.50 -16.02 29.00
C VAL A 371 7.31 -17.48 28.62
N LEU A 372 6.73 -18.26 29.53
CA LEU A 372 6.39 -19.65 29.36
C LEU A 372 4.89 -19.82 29.08
N GLY A 373 4.54 -20.70 28.15
CA GLY A 373 3.16 -21.04 27.83
C GLY A 373 3.05 -21.71 26.46
N GLY A 374 2.08 -21.27 25.65
CA GLY A 374 1.96 -21.64 24.24
C GLY A 374 1.41 -20.50 23.37
N TRP A 375 1.56 -20.62 22.04
CA TRP A 375 0.81 -19.84 21.05
C TRP A 375 0.10 -20.74 20.02
N TYR A 376 -1.01 -20.24 19.48
CA TYR A 376 -1.79 -20.83 18.39
C TYR A 376 -1.78 -19.84 17.22
N LYS A 377 -1.39 -20.27 16.01
CA LYS A 377 -1.19 -19.39 14.84
C LYS A 377 -2.03 -19.84 13.66
N HIS A 378 -2.78 -18.91 13.07
CA HIS A 378 -3.41 -19.06 11.77
C HIS A 378 -2.73 -18.18 10.72
N VAL A 379 -2.42 -18.74 9.55
CA VAL A 379 -1.73 -18.05 8.44
C VAL A 379 -2.63 -18.12 7.21
N ALA A 380 -3.41 -17.07 6.97
CA ALA A 380 -4.18 -16.91 5.74
C ALA A 380 -3.28 -16.38 4.62
N LYS A 381 -3.36 -17.00 3.44
CA LYS A 381 -2.61 -16.66 2.23
C LYS A 381 -3.59 -16.58 1.05
N ALA A 382 -3.52 -15.50 0.29
CA ALA A 382 -4.32 -15.28 -0.91
C ALA A 382 -3.47 -14.65 -2.01
N SER A 383 -3.76 -15.01 -3.27
CA SER A 383 -3.05 -14.49 -4.44
C SER A 383 -4.03 -14.09 -5.53
N CYS A 384 -3.96 -12.83 -5.99
CA CYS A 384 -4.70 -12.37 -7.17
C CYS A 384 -3.75 -12.18 -8.38
N SER A 385 -4.33 -12.00 -9.56
CA SER A 385 -3.60 -11.67 -10.81
C SER A 385 -4.11 -10.40 -11.49
N SER A 386 -4.75 -9.50 -10.72
CA SER A 386 -5.21 -8.18 -11.21
C SER A 386 -5.17 -7.14 -10.10
N SER A 387 -5.01 -5.87 -10.48
CA SER A 387 -4.99 -4.72 -9.57
C SER A 387 -6.36 -4.44 -8.93
N GLU A 388 -7.45 -4.70 -9.64
CA GLU A 388 -8.82 -4.47 -9.17
C GLU A 388 -9.18 -5.45 -8.02
N GLN A 389 -8.79 -6.72 -8.16
CA GLN A 389 -8.90 -7.73 -7.08
C GLN A 389 -7.97 -7.45 -5.88
N MET A 390 -6.93 -6.63 -6.03
CA MET A 390 -5.98 -6.35 -4.94
C MET A 390 -6.63 -5.61 -3.76
N ARG A 391 -7.78 -4.95 -3.97
CA ARG A 391 -8.60 -4.30 -2.93
C ARG A 391 -9.57 -5.26 -2.24
N THR A 392 -10.10 -6.26 -2.92
CA THR A 392 -10.99 -7.27 -2.31
C THR A 392 -10.21 -8.35 -1.57
N LEU A 393 -8.92 -8.50 -1.85
CA LEU A 393 -8.05 -9.53 -1.27
C LEU A 393 -7.78 -9.32 0.24
N ASP A 394 -7.74 -8.09 0.74
CA ASP A 394 -7.61 -7.81 2.19
C ASP A 394 -8.90 -8.18 2.94
N GLU A 395 -10.05 -7.86 2.35
CA GLU A 395 -11.36 -8.26 2.86
C GLU A 395 -11.50 -9.79 2.87
N ALA A 396 -11.05 -10.46 1.79
CA ALA A 396 -11.06 -11.92 1.67
C ALA A 396 -10.16 -12.60 2.70
N LEU A 397 -8.94 -12.08 2.93
CA LEU A 397 -8.04 -12.56 3.98
C LEU A 397 -8.63 -12.37 5.37
N SER A 398 -9.13 -11.18 5.70
CA SER A 398 -9.76 -10.89 6.99
C SER A 398 -10.96 -11.80 7.27
N THR A 399 -11.85 -11.98 6.29
CA THR A 399 -12.99 -12.92 6.39
C THR A 399 -12.52 -14.37 6.59
N ALA A 400 -11.52 -14.84 5.84
CA ALA A 400 -11.01 -16.21 5.96
C ALA A 400 -10.29 -16.46 7.29
N THR A 401 -9.50 -15.49 7.78
CA THR A 401 -8.84 -15.56 9.09
C THR A 401 -9.87 -15.60 10.23
N ASN A 402 -10.84 -14.69 10.23
CA ASN A 402 -11.88 -14.63 11.26
C ASN A 402 -12.74 -15.92 11.26
N TRP A 403 -13.04 -16.47 10.07
CA TRP A 403 -13.73 -17.76 9.97
C TRP A 403 -12.87 -18.92 10.47
N ALA A 404 -11.57 -18.95 10.17
CA ALA A 404 -10.65 -19.98 10.67
C ALA A 404 -10.50 -19.94 12.20
N VAL A 405 -10.42 -18.75 12.81
CA VAL A 405 -10.41 -18.55 14.27
C VAL A 405 -11.72 -19.04 14.89
N SER A 406 -12.86 -18.73 14.27
CA SER A 406 -14.17 -19.22 14.74
C SER A 406 -14.33 -20.73 14.58
N ALA A 407 -13.74 -21.34 13.55
CA ALA A 407 -13.82 -22.77 13.29
C ALA A 407 -12.83 -23.59 14.14
N SER A 408 -11.70 -23.01 14.57
CA SER A 408 -10.67 -23.68 15.36
C SER A 408 -11.00 -23.78 16.85
N ALA A 409 -12.00 -23.03 17.35
CA ALA A 409 -12.48 -23.15 18.73
C ALA A 409 -12.98 -24.58 19.06
N SER A 410 -13.73 -25.21 18.13
CA SER A 410 -14.42 -26.48 18.39
C SER A 410 -14.06 -27.63 17.45
N TYR A 411 -14.08 -28.86 18.00
CA TYR A 411 -13.87 -30.09 17.25
C TYR A 411 -14.96 -30.34 16.19
N VAL A 412 -16.15 -29.76 16.38
CA VAL A 412 -17.27 -29.82 15.42
C VAL A 412 -17.07 -28.84 14.27
N GLY A 413 -16.45 -27.67 14.51
CA GLY A 413 -16.07 -26.73 13.44
C GLY A 413 -15.11 -27.37 12.43
N LEU A 414 -14.04 -28.01 12.91
CA LEU A 414 -13.04 -28.69 12.07
C LEU A 414 -13.58 -29.92 11.33
N SER A 415 -14.59 -30.64 11.86
CA SER A 415 -15.10 -31.88 11.26
C SER A 415 -16.42 -31.71 10.49
N GLY A 416 -17.26 -30.74 10.85
CA GLY A 416 -18.54 -30.44 10.18
C GLY A 416 -18.41 -29.58 8.91
N ALA A 417 -17.28 -28.88 8.75
CA ALA A 417 -16.98 -28.06 7.56
C ALA A 417 -16.95 -28.85 6.24
N GLY A 418 -16.94 -30.18 6.28
CA GLY A 418 -16.94 -31.04 5.10
C GLY A 418 -18.25 -31.13 4.32
N SER A 419 -19.39 -30.69 4.85
CA SER A 419 -20.68 -30.83 4.13
C SER A 419 -21.87 -29.94 4.52
N VAL A 420 -21.97 -29.37 5.73
CA VAL A 420 -23.23 -28.71 6.18
C VAL A 420 -23.06 -27.31 6.78
N SER A 421 -21.92 -26.64 6.58
CA SER A 421 -21.76 -25.22 6.93
C SER A 421 -22.61 -24.35 5.98
N SER A 422 -23.75 -23.86 6.45
CA SER A 422 -24.70 -23.10 5.65
C SER A 422 -24.13 -21.77 5.12
N ALA A 423 -24.42 -21.44 3.86
CA ALA A 423 -23.79 -20.36 3.11
C ALA A 423 -24.26 -18.94 3.48
N HIS A 424 -24.44 -18.65 4.77
CA HIS A 424 -24.93 -17.36 5.28
C HIS A 424 -23.97 -16.67 6.27
N ALA A 425 -22.86 -17.32 6.66
CA ALA A 425 -21.79 -16.68 7.40
C ALA A 425 -20.74 -16.03 6.45
N GLY A 426 -20.90 -14.73 6.17
CA GLY A 426 -19.79 -13.88 5.69
C GLY A 426 -19.36 -13.97 4.22
N GLY A 427 -20.02 -14.77 3.37
CA GLY A 427 -19.71 -14.81 1.93
C GLY A 427 -18.52 -15.71 1.54
N VAL A 428 -18.21 -16.71 2.36
CA VAL A 428 -17.29 -17.81 2.05
C VAL A 428 -18.04 -18.88 1.23
N SER A 429 -17.47 -19.32 0.12
CA SER A 429 -17.99 -20.43 -0.69
C SER A 429 -16.98 -21.58 -0.75
N SER A 430 -17.50 -22.81 -0.82
CA SER A 430 -16.73 -24.07 -0.97
C SER A 430 -15.49 -24.17 -0.06
N ALA A 431 -15.71 -24.27 1.26
CA ALA A 431 -14.62 -24.57 2.19
C ALA A 431 -14.23 -26.06 2.17
N ARG A 432 -12.95 -26.34 2.43
CA ARG A 432 -12.39 -27.66 2.75
C ARG A 432 -11.41 -27.48 3.90
N ALA A 433 -11.52 -28.28 4.96
CA ALA A 433 -10.68 -28.17 6.14
C ALA A 433 -10.11 -29.54 6.57
N THR A 434 -8.92 -29.50 7.17
CA THR A 434 -8.31 -30.53 8.01
C THR A 434 -7.94 -29.89 9.36
N SER A 435 -7.35 -30.65 10.28
CA SER A 435 -6.84 -30.12 11.56
C SER A 435 -5.72 -29.07 11.41
N THR A 436 -5.01 -29.04 10.28
CA THR A 436 -3.81 -28.21 10.08
C THR A 436 -3.87 -27.29 8.85
N ALA A 437 -4.78 -27.54 7.90
CA ALA A 437 -4.88 -26.77 6.68
C ALA A 437 -6.33 -26.62 6.20
N MET A 438 -6.64 -25.46 5.64
CA MET A 438 -7.96 -25.07 5.19
C MET A 438 -7.82 -24.35 3.83
N SER A 439 -8.76 -24.57 2.92
CA SER A 439 -8.90 -23.73 1.73
C SER A 439 -10.37 -23.40 1.48
N CYS A 440 -10.63 -22.17 1.07
CA CYS A 440 -11.96 -21.66 0.78
C CYS A 440 -11.90 -20.62 -0.34
N VAL A 441 -13.04 -20.30 -0.92
CA VAL A 441 -13.17 -19.19 -1.87
C VAL A 441 -13.90 -18.05 -1.17
N VAL A 442 -13.36 -16.83 -1.24
CA VAL A 442 -13.99 -15.63 -0.66
C VAL A 442 -13.89 -14.52 -1.69
N LYS A 443 -15.05 -13.98 -2.12
CA LYS A 443 -15.13 -12.96 -3.19
C LYS A 443 -14.30 -13.35 -4.43
N GLU A 444 -14.52 -14.58 -4.89
CA GLU A 444 -13.83 -15.23 -6.03
C GLU A 444 -12.31 -15.48 -5.83
N GLN A 445 -11.69 -15.00 -4.74
CA GLN A 445 -10.29 -15.28 -4.43
C GLN A 445 -10.16 -16.63 -3.72
N GLN A 446 -9.24 -17.48 -4.18
CA GLN A 446 -8.87 -18.68 -3.42
C GLN A 446 -7.96 -18.29 -2.26
N VAL A 447 -8.40 -18.60 -1.04
CA VAL A 447 -7.62 -18.42 0.19
C VAL A 447 -7.23 -19.78 0.74
N SER A 448 -5.99 -19.92 1.19
CA SER A 448 -5.55 -21.05 2.04
C SER A 448 -5.21 -20.52 3.43
N VAL A 449 -5.69 -21.18 4.48
CA VAL A 449 -5.30 -20.91 5.86
C VAL A 449 -4.57 -22.13 6.42
N ALA A 450 -3.34 -21.95 6.88
CA ALA A 450 -2.61 -22.97 7.62
C ALA A 450 -2.70 -22.69 9.13
N THR A 451 -2.77 -23.74 9.94
CA THR A 451 -2.77 -23.66 11.40
C THR A 451 -1.51 -24.32 11.95
N SER A 452 -0.80 -23.63 12.86
CA SER A 452 0.35 -24.19 13.57
C SER A 452 0.30 -23.80 15.05
N VAL A 453 0.88 -24.66 15.90
CA VAL A 453 0.74 -24.59 17.35
C VAL A 453 2.09 -24.83 18.01
N PHE A 454 2.40 -24.09 19.08
CA PHE A 454 3.65 -24.24 19.82
C PHE A 454 3.39 -24.13 21.33
N GLY A 455 3.92 -25.06 22.12
CA GLY A 455 3.49 -25.27 23.51
C GLY A 455 2.09 -25.89 23.60
N GLY A 456 1.77 -26.50 24.74
CA GLY A 456 0.58 -27.35 24.88
C GLY A 456 0.70 -28.66 24.10
N LEU A 457 -0.43 -29.34 23.88
CA LEU A 457 -0.52 -30.46 22.95
C LEU A 457 -0.88 -29.96 21.54
N PRO A 458 -0.16 -30.37 20.49
CA PRO A 458 -0.51 -30.06 19.11
C PRO A 458 -1.80 -30.77 18.68
N GLU A 459 -2.31 -30.41 17.50
CA GLU A 459 -3.51 -30.99 16.84
C GLU A 459 -4.86 -30.77 17.57
N LEU A 460 -4.87 -30.18 18.77
CA LEU A 460 -6.10 -29.81 19.47
C LEU A 460 -6.77 -28.55 18.89
N PRO A 461 -8.12 -28.45 18.91
CA PRO A 461 -8.85 -27.18 18.79
C PRO A 461 -8.43 -26.19 19.88
N SER A 462 -8.53 -24.88 19.62
CA SER A 462 -7.97 -23.83 20.48
C SER A 462 -8.45 -23.92 21.95
N ASP A 463 -9.74 -24.17 22.20
CA ASP A 463 -10.27 -24.27 23.58
C ASP A 463 -9.67 -25.44 24.39
N LEU A 464 -9.41 -26.56 23.72
CA LEU A 464 -8.80 -27.75 24.32
C LEU A 464 -7.28 -27.59 24.42
N TRP A 465 -6.66 -26.95 23.43
CA TRP A 465 -5.26 -26.56 23.46
C TRP A 465 -4.97 -25.61 24.64
N LEU A 466 -5.77 -24.54 24.82
CA LEU A 466 -5.70 -23.63 25.97
C LEU A 466 -5.80 -24.37 27.31
N THR A 467 -6.50 -25.50 27.36
CA THR A 467 -6.55 -26.35 28.55
C THR A 467 -5.29 -27.19 28.71
N SER A 468 -4.75 -27.77 27.63
CA SER A 468 -3.45 -28.48 27.65
C SER A 468 -2.27 -27.59 28.07
N VAL A 469 -2.30 -26.30 27.71
CA VAL A 469 -1.27 -25.32 28.04
C VAL A 469 -1.23 -24.99 29.55
N LYS A 470 -2.30 -25.26 30.32
CA LYS A 470 -2.32 -25.01 31.79
C LYS A 470 -1.31 -25.88 32.55
N ALA A 471 -1.01 -27.09 32.04
CA ALA A 471 -0.05 -27.99 32.65
C ALA A 471 1.40 -27.61 32.27
N ASN A 472 2.27 -27.43 33.26
CA ASN A 472 3.63 -26.92 33.01
C ASN A 472 4.57 -27.91 32.30
N ALA A 473 4.17 -29.18 32.21
CA ALA A 473 4.83 -30.19 31.39
C ALA A 473 4.80 -29.90 29.87
N HIS A 474 3.96 -28.96 29.41
CA HIS A 474 3.83 -28.56 28.02
C HIS A 474 4.15 -27.08 27.78
N TRP A 475 4.72 -26.38 28.76
CA TRP A 475 5.16 -25.00 28.58
C TRP A 475 6.40 -24.94 27.70
N GLN A 476 6.41 -23.99 26.78
CA GLN A 476 7.59 -23.62 25.98
C GLN A 476 7.87 -22.13 26.16
N VAL A 477 9.11 -21.69 25.89
CA VAL A 477 9.44 -20.27 25.81
C VAL A 477 8.82 -19.68 24.54
N ILE A 478 7.64 -19.09 24.71
CA ILE A 478 6.90 -18.41 23.65
C ILE A 478 7.46 -17.02 23.39
N ASP A 479 7.97 -16.33 24.42
CA ASP A 479 8.50 -14.98 24.31
C ASP A 479 9.76 -14.79 25.17
N ARG A 480 10.59 -13.81 24.82
CA ARG A 480 11.83 -13.40 25.50
C ARG A 480 11.89 -11.87 25.58
N SER A 481 12.57 -11.33 26.58
CA SER A 481 12.81 -9.90 26.76
C SER A 481 13.96 -9.67 27.77
N ASP A 482 14.28 -8.40 28.06
CA ASP A 482 15.43 -7.98 28.88
C ASP A 482 16.74 -8.57 28.36
N GLU A 483 17.12 -8.19 27.14
CA GLU A 483 18.41 -8.61 26.59
C GLU A 483 19.59 -8.00 27.37
N GLN A 484 20.56 -8.84 27.68
CA GLN A 484 21.81 -8.43 28.31
C GLN A 484 22.99 -8.99 27.48
N PRO A 485 23.74 -8.13 26.77
CA PRO A 485 24.88 -8.56 25.98
C PRO A 485 26.04 -8.98 26.88
N VAL A 486 26.79 -10.00 26.45
CA VAL A 486 27.75 -10.69 27.31
C VAL A 486 28.89 -9.79 27.78
N TRP A 487 29.30 -8.79 27.00
CA TRP A 487 30.31 -7.81 27.43
C TRP A 487 29.83 -6.95 28.62
N LYS A 488 28.53 -6.64 28.72
CA LYS A 488 27.99 -5.97 29.92
C LYS A 488 27.95 -6.92 31.12
N ILE A 489 27.57 -8.18 30.92
CA ILE A 489 27.58 -9.21 31.98
C ILE A 489 29.01 -9.35 32.54
N VAL A 490 30.01 -9.55 31.68
CA VAL A 490 31.44 -9.63 32.06
C VAL A 490 31.91 -8.36 32.78
N GLY A 491 31.51 -7.18 32.30
CA GLY A 491 31.83 -5.90 32.93
C GLY A 491 31.23 -5.70 34.33
N LEU A 492 30.15 -6.40 34.68
CA LEU A 492 29.52 -6.35 36.01
C LEU A 492 30.17 -7.31 37.02
N LEU A 493 30.70 -8.46 36.57
CA LEU A 493 31.28 -9.51 37.42
C LEU A 493 32.48 -9.03 38.25
N SER A 494 32.74 -9.70 39.38
CA SER A 494 33.86 -9.37 40.25
C SER A 494 35.20 -9.75 39.60
N ALA A 495 36.20 -8.87 39.69
CA ALA A 495 37.55 -9.15 39.18
C ALA A 495 38.19 -10.39 39.84
N LYS A 496 37.83 -10.68 41.10
CA LYS A 496 38.27 -11.89 41.82
C LYS A 496 37.72 -13.19 41.20
N THR A 497 36.55 -13.14 40.58
CA THR A 497 35.92 -14.29 39.92
C THR A 497 36.58 -14.61 38.57
N LEU A 498 36.94 -13.55 37.83
CA LEU A 498 37.49 -13.66 36.48
C LEU A 498 39.01 -13.92 36.47
N GLY A 499 39.77 -13.25 37.34
CA GLY A 499 41.24 -13.34 37.38
C GLY A 499 41.97 -12.43 36.37
N PHE A 500 41.25 -11.59 35.63
CA PHE A 500 41.78 -10.68 34.60
C PHE A 500 41.02 -9.34 34.57
N ASP A 501 41.46 -8.38 33.75
CA ASP A 501 40.76 -7.11 33.59
C ASP A 501 39.43 -7.29 32.82
N ARG A 502 38.34 -7.26 33.59
CA ARG A 502 36.97 -7.34 33.08
C ARG A 502 36.62 -6.23 32.08
N LYS A 503 37.25 -5.04 32.17
CA LYS A 503 36.97 -3.93 31.25
C LYS A 503 37.62 -4.20 29.89
N ALA A 504 38.91 -4.55 29.87
CA ALA A 504 39.61 -4.92 28.64
C ALA A 504 38.93 -6.12 27.95
N MET A 505 38.50 -7.13 28.70
CA MET A 505 37.76 -8.28 28.14
C MET A 505 36.39 -7.87 27.59
N ALA A 506 35.63 -7.00 28.28
CA ALA A 506 34.35 -6.51 27.77
C ALA A 506 34.50 -5.70 26.47
N GLU A 507 35.47 -4.77 26.40
CA GLU A 507 35.76 -3.99 25.19
C GLU A 507 36.27 -4.86 24.02
N LEU A 508 36.99 -5.95 24.32
CA LEU A 508 37.41 -6.95 23.33
C LEU A 508 36.21 -7.74 22.79
N LEU A 509 35.33 -8.25 23.66
CA LEU A 509 34.13 -9.00 23.29
C LEU A 509 33.17 -8.15 22.46
N GLU A 510 32.92 -6.88 22.85
CA GLU A 510 32.06 -5.99 22.08
C GLU A 510 32.64 -5.71 20.67
N ARG A 511 33.95 -5.44 20.58
CA ARG A 511 34.63 -5.18 19.30
C ARG A 511 34.68 -6.41 18.41
N ALA A 512 34.91 -7.60 18.97
CA ALA A 512 34.86 -8.86 18.24
C ALA A 512 33.44 -9.16 17.76
N TRP A 513 32.41 -8.90 18.57
CA TRP A 513 31.02 -9.02 18.14
C TRP A 513 30.71 -8.10 16.94
N VAL A 514 31.12 -6.82 16.98
CA VAL A 514 30.90 -5.89 15.87
C VAL A 514 31.61 -6.34 14.58
N ASN A 515 32.92 -6.63 14.65
CA ASN A 515 33.76 -6.74 13.46
C ASN A 515 33.92 -8.19 12.94
N GLU A 516 33.87 -9.21 13.81
CA GLU A 516 34.12 -10.62 13.47
C GLU A 516 32.85 -11.50 13.46
N VAL A 517 31.72 -10.96 13.92
CA VAL A 517 30.41 -11.65 13.95
C VAL A 517 29.35 -10.86 13.19
N PHE A 518 29.09 -9.61 13.58
CA PHE A 518 27.98 -8.84 13.03
C PHE A 518 28.25 -8.37 11.59
N ILE A 519 29.28 -7.53 11.35
CA ILE A 519 29.56 -6.99 10.01
C ILE A 519 29.76 -8.09 8.95
N PRO A 520 30.48 -9.20 9.20
CA PRO A 520 30.61 -10.29 8.23
C PRO A 520 29.28 -10.95 7.85
N SER A 521 28.33 -11.04 8.78
CA SER A 521 27.01 -11.63 8.58
C SER A 521 26.02 -10.76 7.77
N ILE A 522 26.39 -9.51 7.45
CA ILE A 522 25.56 -8.64 6.62
C ILE A 522 25.42 -9.22 5.21
N ALA A 523 24.18 -9.51 4.81
CA ALA A 523 23.86 -10.13 3.52
C ALA A 523 24.01 -9.17 2.33
N ASP A 524 23.76 -7.87 2.51
CA ASP A 524 24.01 -6.87 1.47
C ASP A 524 25.52 -6.55 1.41
N ALA A 525 26.16 -6.99 0.32
CA ALA A 525 27.57 -6.77 0.09
C ALA A 525 27.95 -5.26 0.07
N LYS A 526 27.09 -4.36 -0.44
CA LYS A 526 27.37 -2.91 -0.44
C LYS A 526 27.47 -2.38 0.99
N VAL A 527 26.50 -2.74 1.84
CA VAL A 527 26.47 -2.33 3.25
C VAL A 527 27.66 -2.92 4.01
N ARG A 528 27.98 -4.20 3.78
CA ARG A 528 29.12 -4.87 4.42
C ARG A 528 30.45 -4.21 4.07
N GLU A 529 30.72 -3.95 2.79
CA GLU A 529 31.94 -3.29 2.36
C GLU A 529 31.99 -1.81 2.81
N ALA A 530 30.84 -1.13 2.95
CA ALA A 530 30.77 0.22 3.52
C ALA A 530 30.99 0.28 5.05
N MET A 531 30.80 -0.83 5.78
CA MET A 531 31.06 -0.92 7.22
C MET A 531 32.47 -1.43 7.54
N ARG A 532 33.01 -2.36 6.75
CA ARG A 532 34.35 -2.96 6.96
C ARG A 532 35.49 -1.94 7.24
N PRO A 533 35.66 -0.82 6.50
CA PRO A 533 36.76 0.11 6.75
C PRO A 533 36.58 1.00 7.98
N LYS A 534 35.40 0.99 8.64
CA LYS A 534 35.09 1.89 9.77
C LYS A 534 35.66 1.41 11.12
N ALA A 535 36.15 0.16 11.22
CA ALA A 535 36.78 -0.42 12.41
C ALA A 535 36.03 -0.13 13.73
N LEU A 536 34.72 -0.35 13.72
CA LEU A 536 33.79 0.19 14.72
C LEU A 536 34.02 -0.44 16.10
N ALA A 537 34.27 0.39 17.10
CA ALA A 537 34.73 -0.06 18.41
C ALA A 537 33.63 -0.59 19.36
N SER A 538 32.35 -0.24 19.13
CA SER A 538 31.24 -0.59 20.02
C SER A 538 29.92 -0.81 19.27
N ALA A 539 28.97 -1.49 19.92
CA ALA A 539 27.63 -1.73 19.42
C ALA A 539 26.82 -0.42 19.25
N ALA A 540 27.11 0.60 20.06
CA ALA A 540 26.54 1.94 19.89
C ALA A 540 27.06 2.62 18.62
N ALA A 541 28.37 2.57 18.37
CA ALA A 541 28.97 3.12 17.14
C ALA A 541 28.47 2.39 15.88
N LEU A 542 28.28 1.07 15.96
CA LEU A 542 27.63 0.28 14.91
C LEU A 542 26.17 0.71 14.70
N THR A 543 25.40 0.91 15.77
CA THR A 543 24.00 1.35 15.68
C THR A 543 23.89 2.70 14.96
N GLU A 544 24.68 3.71 15.34
CA GLU A 544 24.71 5.00 14.63
C GLU A 544 25.22 4.88 13.18
N ALA A 545 26.25 4.07 12.93
CA ALA A 545 26.80 3.89 11.57
C ALA A 545 25.79 3.24 10.61
N LEU A 546 24.90 2.37 11.11
CA LEU A 546 23.79 1.78 10.37
C LEU A 546 22.58 2.72 10.29
N LEU A 547 22.26 3.43 11.38
CA LEU A 547 21.16 4.38 11.41
C LEU A 547 21.41 5.55 10.44
N ALA A 548 22.68 5.91 10.21
CA ALA A 548 23.10 6.83 9.14
C ALA A 548 22.88 6.30 7.71
N LEU A 549 22.73 4.98 7.49
CA LEU A 549 22.31 4.40 6.20
C LEU A 549 20.78 4.31 6.06
N THR A 550 20.04 4.21 7.18
CA THR A 550 18.57 4.11 7.18
C THR A 550 17.86 5.46 7.31
N ARG A 551 18.57 6.54 7.67
CA ARG A 551 18.04 7.91 7.55
C ARG A 551 17.75 8.21 6.07
N PRO A 552 16.67 8.94 5.74
CA PRO A 552 16.50 9.54 4.42
C PRO A 552 17.78 10.30 4.04
N PRO A 553 18.38 10.07 2.86
CA PRO A 553 19.54 10.83 2.45
C PRO A 553 19.14 12.30 2.30
N ALA A 554 19.97 13.21 2.81
CA ALA A 554 19.72 14.64 2.70
C ALA A 554 20.13 15.15 1.30
N MET A 555 19.25 15.90 0.66
CA MET A 555 19.48 16.50 -0.65
C MET A 555 19.39 18.02 -0.51
N ARG A 556 20.56 18.67 -0.52
CA ARG A 556 20.69 20.12 -0.36
C ARG A 556 20.53 20.76 -1.73
N LEU A 557 19.41 21.46 -1.94
CA LEU A 557 19.05 22.00 -3.25
C LEU A 557 19.04 23.53 -3.27
N THR A 558 19.42 24.09 -4.41
CA THR A 558 19.45 25.54 -4.64
C THR A 558 18.85 25.81 -6.01
N VAL A 559 17.99 26.84 -6.11
CA VAL A 559 17.58 27.37 -7.42
C VAL A 559 18.46 28.54 -7.79
N ILE A 560 19.18 28.38 -8.91
CA ILE A 560 20.04 29.41 -9.49
C ILE A 560 19.27 30.01 -10.68
N GLN A 561 18.90 31.28 -10.57
CA GLN A 561 18.13 31.99 -11.60
C GLN A 561 18.93 33.17 -12.17
N ARG A 562 19.08 33.21 -13.49
CA ARG A 562 19.64 34.36 -14.20
C ARG A 562 18.57 34.96 -15.11
N ARG A 563 18.53 36.28 -15.17
CA ARG A 563 17.58 37.08 -15.97
C ARG A 563 18.34 38.04 -16.85
N TRP A 564 17.92 38.12 -18.10
CA TRP A 564 18.39 39.09 -19.08
C TRP A 564 17.21 40.00 -19.39
N ASP A 565 17.13 41.10 -18.64
CA ASP A 565 16.05 42.09 -18.74
C ASP A 565 16.31 43.13 -19.86
N GLN A 566 17.44 43.04 -20.55
CA GLN A 566 17.59 43.59 -21.91
C GLN A 566 16.90 42.66 -22.91
N ALA A 567 16.19 43.24 -23.88
CA ALA A 567 15.38 42.49 -24.82
C ALA A 567 16.19 42.12 -26.07
N GLU A 568 16.49 40.83 -26.23
CA GLU A 568 17.39 40.28 -27.27
C GLU A 568 16.61 39.55 -28.37
N GLN A 569 17.14 39.58 -29.60
CA GLN A 569 16.57 38.88 -30.77
C GLN A 569 16.93 37.38 -30.77
N HIS A 570 18.18 37.07 -30.46
CA HIS A 570 18.67 35.72 -30.24
C HIS A 570 19.33 35.67 -28.87
N PHE A 571 19.18 34.55 -28.16
CA PHE A 571 19.75 34.32 -26.85
C PHE A 571 20.74 33.16 -26.93
N GLY A 572 21.92 33.32 -26.34
CA GLY A 572 22.94 32.28 -26.27
C GLY A 572 23.80 32.48 -25.04
N GLN A 573 23.59 31.63 -24.02
CA GLN A 573 24.25 31.78 -22.71
C GLN A 573 24.62 30.43 -22.13
N GLU A 574 25.71 30.40 -21.35
CA GLU A 574 26.14 29.27 -20.53
C GLU A 574 26.27 29.74 -19.08
N VAL A 575 25.46 29.19 -18.19
CA VAL A 575 25.51 29.49 -16.75
C VAL A 575 26.24 28.35 -16.06
N ALA A 576 27.46 28.63 -15.58
CA ALA A 576 28.27 27.69 -14.82
C ALA A 576 27.91 27.71 -13.34
N LEU A 577 28.00 26.54 -12.69
CA LEU A 577 27.75 26.39 -11.26
C LEU A 577 29.06 26.49 -10.44
N PRO A 578 29.00 26.92 -9.16
CA PRO A 578 30.14 26.86 -8.25
C PRO A 578 30.67 25.44 -8.04
N LYS A 579 31.93 25.32 -7.56
CA LYS A 579 32.50 24.02 -7.17
C LYS A 579 31.65 23.39 -6.05
N GLY A 580 31.41 22.08 -6.14
CA GLY A 580 30.55 21.34 -5.20
C GLY A 580 29.07 21.27 -5.61
N TYR A 581 28.67 21.91 -6.72
CA TYR A 581 27.30 21.82 -7.24
C TYR A 581 27.20 20.94 -8.49
N LYS A 582 26.11 20.16 -8.55
CA LYS A 582 25.70 19.27 -9.65
C LYS A 582 24.33 19.73 -10.17
N ILE A 583 23.99 19.49 -11.43
CA ILE A 583 22.66 19.86 -11.97
C ILE A 583 21.71 18.66 -11.84
N LEU A 584 20.51 18.86 -11.28
CA LEU A 584 19.42 17.88 -11.35
C LEU A 584 18.40 18.21 -12.44
N ALA A 585 18.09 19.49 -12.62
CA ALA A 585 17.20 19.98 -13.66
C ALA A 585 17.57 21.41 -14.06
N GLY A 586 17.08 21.86 -15.20
CA GLY A 586 17.25 23.25 -15.63
C GLY A 586 16.42 23.56 -16.85
N GLY A 587 16.49 24.80 -17.30
CA GLY A 587 15.75 25.24 -18.47
C GLY A 587 15.83 26.73 -18.74
N VAL A 588 15.19 27.13 -19.83
CA VAL A 588 15.11 28.52 -20.29
C VAL A 588 13.68 28.86 -20.72
N SER A 589 13.27 30.13 -20.59
CA SER A 589 12.08 30.67 -21.23
C SER A 589 12.27 32.14 -21.60
N ALA A 590 11.46 32.63 -22.53
CA ALA A 590 11.12 34.05 -22.56
C ALA A 590 10.38 34.44 -21.26
N VAL A 591 10.58 35.67 -20.79
CA VAL A 591 9.85 36.25 -19.64
C VAL A 591 8.50 36.85 -20.07
N THR A 592 8.38 37.21 -21.35
CA THR A 592 7.17 37.82 -21.94
C THR A 592 6.92 37.24 -23.34
N GLN A 593 5.76 36.61 -23.53
CA GLN A 593 5.37 35.88 -24.74
C GLN A 593 4.81 36.82 -25.84
N ALA A 594 5.65 37.67 -26.44
CA ALA A 594 5.18 38.66 -27.43
C ALA A 594 5.12 38.14 -28.87
N ALA A 595 6.24 37.63 -29.42
CA ALA A 595 6.31 36.99 -30.75
C ALA A 595 7.57 36.11 -30.85
N GLY A 596 7.95 35.70 -32.07
CA GLY A 596 9.33 35.38 -32.47
C GLY A 596 10.03 34.18 -31.79
N ASN A 597 10.54 34.33 -30.57
CA ASN A 597 11.59 33.46 -30.00
C ASN A 597 11.19 32.00 -29.67
N PHE A 598 12.02 31.02 -30.08
CA PHE A 598 11.90 29.56 -29.84
C PHE A 598 13.17 28.96 -29.23
N VAL A 599 13.04 27.83 -28.52
CA VAL A 599 14.18 27.09 -27.95
C VAL A 599 14.83 26.18 -28.99
N VAL A 600 16.14 26.31 -29.17
CA VAL A 600 16.97 25.50 -30.11
C VAL A 600 17.90 24.55 -29.35
N ALA A 601 18.41 25.01 -28.20
CA ALA A 601 19.14 24.18 -27.27
C ALA A 601 18.84 24.59 -25.83
N SER A 602 18.74 23.62 -24.93
CA SER A 602 18.64 23.81 -23.49
C SER A 602 19.08 22.50 -22.84
N TYR A 603 20.33 22.42 -22.38
CA TYR A 603 20.95 21.17 -21.95
C TYR A 603 22.04 21.35 -20.88
N PRO A 604 22.27 20.34 -20.03
CA PRO A 604 23.37 20.32 -19.06
C PRO A 604 24.70 19.94 -19.73
N LYS A 605 25.78 20.47 -19.20
CA LYS A 605 27.16 20.25 -19.64
C LYS A 605 28.06 20.06 -18.42
N VAL A 606 29.09 19.21 -18.55
CA VAL A 606 30.13 19.02 -17.53
C VAL A 606 31.51 19.15 -18.19
N SER A 607 32.41 19.83 -17.49
CA SER A 607 33.84 19.86 -17.78
C SER A 607 34.64 19.43 -16.54
N GLY A 608 35.88 19.00 -16.72
CA GLY A 608 36.71 18.44 -15.64
C GLY A 608 36.35 16.99 -15.25
N GLN A 609 37.03 16.45 -14.25
CA GLN A 609 36.84 15.09 -13.74
C GLN A 609 36.94 15.06 -12.21
N GLY A 610 36.27 14.08 -11.58
CA GLY A 610 36.27 13.90 -10.12
C GLY A 610 35.88 15.17 -9.37
N ALA A 611 36.62 15.48 -8.30
CA ALA A 611 36.41 16.66 -7.46
C ALA A 611 36.61 18.01 -8.18
N ASP A 612 37.10 18.04 -9.42
CA ASP A 612 37.21 19.26 -10.23
C ASP A 612 36.26 19.32 -11.42
N GLN A 613 35.19 18.51 -11.40
CA GLN A 613 34.04 18.77 -12.25
C GLN A 613 33.48 20.19 -12.06
N ARG A 614 33.04 20.80 -13.17
CA ARG A 614 32.21 22.01 -13.21
C ARG A 614 31.01 21.72 -14.10
N TRP A 615 29.83 21.93 -13.54
CA TRP A 615 28.56 21.78 -14.24
C TRP A 615 28.12 23.14 -14.80
N SER A 616 27.52 23.14 -15.98
CA SER A 616 26.91 24.34 -16.57
C SER A 616 25.63 24.00 -17.33
N TRP A 617 24.73 24.97 -17.47
CA TRP A 617 23.56 24.86 -18.35
C TRP A 617 23.75 25.74 -19.57
N CYS A 618 23.69 25.13 -20.75
CA CYS A 618 23.78 25.81 -22.04
C CYS A 618 22.37 26.03 -22.59
N ALA A 619 22.04 27.28 -22.94
CA ALA A 619 20.75 27.63 -23.53
C ALA A 619 20.92 28.49 -24.79
N ARG A 620 20.19 28.14 -25.85
CA ARG A 620 20.14 28.86 -27.13
C ARG A 620 18.69 29.03 -27.58
N MET A 621 18.25 30.28 -27.77
CA MET A 621 16.94 30.65 -28.32
C MET A 621 17.08 31.63 -29.49
N LYS A 622 16.09 31.67 -30.39
CA LYS A 622 16.09 32.56 -31.56
C LYS A 622 14.70 32.94 -32.04
N ASP A 623 14.57 34.10 -32.64
CA ASP A 623 13.58 34.33 -33.70
C ASP A 623 13.93 33.56 -34.98
N ILE A 624 12.94 33.25 -35.83
CA ILE A 624 13.16 32.55 -37.11
C ILE A 624 12.72 33.39 -38.32
N LYS A 625 11.58 34.08 -38.22
CA LYS A 625 11.06 34.98 -39.27
C LYS A 625 10.62 36.33 -38.76
N HIS A 626 9.91 36.35 -37.63
CA HIS A 626 9.44 37.58 -36.99
C HIS A 626 10.37 37.97 -35.85
N VAL A 627 11.14 39.04 -36.06
CA VAL A 627 12.03 39.63 -35.04
C VAL A 627 11.20 40.07 -33.83
N SER A 628 11.49 39.47 -32.66
CA SER A 628 10.86 39.75 -31.38
C SER A 628 11.94 39.82 -30.31
N LYS A 629 12.31 41.06 -29.96
CA LYS A 629 13.17 41.31 -28.81
C LYS A 629 12.43 40.93 -27.53
N VAL A 630 12.82 39.83 -26.89
CA VAL A 630 12.23 39.38 -25.63
C VAL A 630 13.28 39.33 -24.52
N ARG A 631 12.81 39.44 -23.28
CA ARG A 631 13.62 39.20 -22.07
C ARG A 631 13.72 37.70 -21.83
N HIS A 632 14.85 37.23 -21.33
CA HIS A 632 15.11 35.80 -21.13
C HIS A 632 15.33 35.46 -19.64
N ALA A 633 14.91 34.28 -19.23
CA ALA A 633 15.19 33.71 -17.92
C ALA A 633 15.69 32.28 -18.06
N LEU A 634 16.85 32.00 -17.46
CA LEU A 634 17.43 30.67 -17.31
C LEU A 634 17.32 30.30 -15.83
N THR A 635 16.91 29.07 -15.53
CA THR A 635 16.71 28.63 -14.15
C THR A 635 17.16 27.18 -13.99
N ILE A 636 17.98 26.91 -12.97
CA ILE A 636 18.63 25.62 -12.70
C ILE A 636 18.24 25.16 -11.30
N VAL A 637 17.84 23.89 -11.15
CA VAL A 637 17.82 23.19 -9.85
C VAL A 637 19.17 22.51 -9.69
N ALA A 638 19.99 23.08 -8.80
CA ALA A 638 21.32 22.59 -8.47
C ALA A 638 21.30 21.82 -7.15
N LEU A 639 22.09 20.75 -7.08
CA LEU A 639 22.35 19.95 -5.89
C LEU A 639 23.73 20.30 -5.36
N HIS A 640 23.77 20.79 -4.12
CA HIS A 640 24.99 21.05 -3.37
C HIS A 640 25.47 19.75 -2.70
N ASP A 641 26.50 19.14 -3.27
CA ASP A 641 27.03 17.84 -2.83
C ASP A 641 28.57 17.90 -2.71
N PRO A 642 29.10 18.56 -1.66
CA PRO A 642 30.53 18.70 -1.44
C PRO A 642 31.19 17.39 -0.96
N ASP A 643 30.41 16.50 -0.35
CA ASP A 643 30.83 15.21 0.20
C ASP A 643 30.73 14.04 -0.82
N ASP A 644 30.30 14.34 -2.05
CA ASP A 644 30.08 13.40 -3.16
C ASP A 644 29.16 12.21 -2.82
N VAL A 645 28.15 12.41 -1.97
CA VAL A 645 27.20 11.36 -1.56
C VAL A 645 26.14 11.05 -2.63
N TRP A 646 26.03 11.88 -3.67
CA TRP A 646 25.11 11.72 -4.79
C TRP A 646 25.83 11.48 -6.13
N ASP A 647 25.58 10.32 -6.73
CA ASP A 647 26.00 10.02 -8.09
C ASP A 647 25.04 10.71 -9.07
N VAL A 648 25.49 11.79 -9.72
CA VAL A 648 24.71 12.51 -10.74
C VAL A 648 25.46 12.41 -12.07
N GLN A 649 24.79 11.95 -13.12
CA GLN A 649 25.41 11.69 -14.43
C GLN A 649 24.54 12.20 -15.58
N ILE A 650 25.20 12.70 -16.63
CA ILE A 650 24.55 13.08 -17.89
C ILE A 650 24.73 11.95 -18.88
N PHE A 651 23.61 11.41 -19.36
CA PHE A 651 23.55 10.49 -20.49
C PHE A 651 23.18 11.29 -21.74
N VAL A 652 23.79 10.95 -22.89
CA VAL A 652 23.58 11.67 -24.15
C VAL A 652 23.29 10.66 -25.26
N LYS A 653 22.37 11.01 -26.15
CA LYS A 653 22.05 10.25 -27.37
C LYS A 653 21.88 11.20 -28.55
N GLU A 654 22.68 10.98 -29.58
CA GLU A 654 22.70 11.74 -30.83
C GLU A 654 21.91 11.01 -31.92
N ALA A 655 21.32 11.77 -32.85
CA ALA A 655 20.67 11.22 -34.04
C ALA A 655 21.71 10.52 -34.96
N THR A 656 21.35 9.35 -35.50
CA THR A 656 22.25 8.56 -36.36
C THR A 656 22.32 9.03 -37.82
N ALA A 657 21.48 9.99 -38.21
CA ALA A 657 21.39 10.54 -39.56
C ALA A 657 20.97 12.00 -39.51
N HIS A 658 21.26 12.77 -40.56
CA HIS A 658 20.68 14.10 -40.74
C HIS A 658 19.24 13.96 -41.26
N GLN A 659 18.27 14.52 -40.56
CA GLN A 659 16.84 14.43 -40.88
C GLN A 659 16.12 15.75 -40.58
N THR A 660 14.97 15.97 -41.20
CA THR A 660 14.12 17.17 -41.04
C THR A 660 13.26 17.12 -39.78
N LEU A 661 13.18 15.95 -39.14
CA LEU A 661 12.51 15.70 -37.88
C LEU A 661 13.32 14.68 -37.11
N HIS A 662 13.37 14.81 -35.79
CA HIS A 662 13.92 13.80 -34.90
C HIS A 662 12.93 13.47 -33.80
N GLU A 663 12.90 12.21 -33.41
CA GLU A 663 12.37 11.76 -32.13
C GLU A 663 13.44 10.90 -31.43
N ILE A 664 14.02 11.43 -30.36
CA ILE A 664 15.08 10.77 -29.60
C ILE A 664 14.54 10.40 -28.22
N ALA A 665 14.21 9.12 -28.08
CA ALA A 665 13.97 8.48 -26.80
C ALA A 665 15.29 8.06 -26.12
N LEU A 666 15.50 8.48 -24.86
CA LEU A 666 16.70 8.19 -24.07
C LEU A 666 16.34 7.89 -22.60
N GLN A 667 16.70 6.70 -22.11
CA GLN A 667 16.55 6.31 -20.71
C GLN A 667 17.94 6.19 -20.04
N PRO A 668 18.13 6.69 -18.80
CA PRO A 668 19.31 6.37 -18.00
C PRO A 668 19.48 4.84 -17.79
N PRO A 669 20.71 4.30 -17.84
CA PRO A 669 20.98 2.90 -17.58
C PRO A 669 20.90 2.55 -16.08
N GLY A 670 20.61 1.28 -15.78
CA GLY A 670 20.72 0.73 -14.42
C GLY A 670 19.64 1.22 -13.45
N ASP A 671 20.08 1.73 -12.30
CA ASP A 671 19.29 2.18 -11.15
C ASP A 671 19.29 3.71 -10.95
N PHE A 672 19.74 4.47 -11.95
CA PHE A 672 19.64 5.94 -11.95
C PHE A 672 18.19 6.42 -12.09
N LEU A 673 17.76 7.28 -11.19
CA LEU A 673 16.51 8.01 -11.33
C LEU A 673 16.68 9.16 -12.34
N LEU A 674 15.89 9.14 -13.42
CA LEU A 674 15.78 10.26 -14.33
C LEU A 674 15.24 11.50 -13.59
N THR A 675 16.02 12.57 -13.54
CA THR A 675 15.64 13.85 -12.92
C THR A 675 15.42 14.93 -13.94
N GLY A 676 16.40 15.21 -14.79
CA GLY A 676 16.34 16.28 -15.78
C GLY A 676 16.44 15.79 -17.22
N CYS A 677 15.97 16.62 -18.15
CA CYS A 677 16.11 16.42 -19.58
C CYS A 677 16.72 17.67 -20.23
N GLY A 678 17.41 17.48 -21.35
CA GLY A 678 17.85 18.56 -22.22
C GLY A 678 17.82 18.17 -23.69
N GLY A 679 17.82 19.16 -24.57
CA GLY A 679 17.84 18.97 -26.02
C GLY A 679 18.77 19.97 -26.70
N GLU A 680 19.38 19.55 -27.81
CA GLU A 680 20.14 20.43 -28.70
C GLU A 680 19.87 20.08 -30.17
N VAL A 681 19.82 21.12 -31.02
CA VAL A 681 19.89 21.03 -32.48
C VAL A 681 21.13 21.77 -32.99
N ASP A 682 21.78 21.22 -34.01
CA ASP A 682 22.97 21.80 -34.65
C ASP A 682 22.62 22.98 -35.59
N VAL A 683 21.64 22.81 -36.48
CA VAL A 683 21.20 23.79 -37.47
C VAL A 683 20.42 24.92 -36.81
N PHE A 684 21.18 25.91 -36.32
CA PHE A 684 20.62 27.09 -35.65
C PHE A 684 19.74 27.97 -36.56
N SER A 685 19.74 27.83 -37.88
CA SER A 685 18.93 28.68 -38.78
C SER A 685 17.43 28.37 -38.75
N VAL A 686 16.99 27.13 -38.95
CA VAL A 686 15.59 26.81 -39.31
C VAL A 686 14.83 25.86 -38.37
N ALA A 687 15.54 24.98 -37.66
CA ALA A 687 14.92 24.02 -36.74
C ALA A 687 14.75 24.55 -35.30
N ALA A 688 13.89 23.93 -34.51
CA ALA A 688 13.68 24.19 -33.07
C ALA A 688 13.24 22.91 -32.31
N LEU A 689 13.20 22.98 -30.98
CA LEU A 689 12.68 21.90 -30.12
C LEU A 689 11.15 21.96 -30.01
N LYS A 690 10.49 20.82 -30.26
CA LYS A 690 9.06 20.59 -30.07
C LYS A 690 8.75 19.86 -28.74
N ALA A 691 9.65 19.01 -28.28
CA ALA A 691 9.53 18.36 -26.97
C ALA A 691 10.90 18.29 -26.27
N CYS A 692 10.88 18.47 -24.95
CA CYS A 692 12.00 18.23 -24.05
C CYS A 692 11.42 17.93 -22.67
N GLY A 693 11.08 16.66 -22.44
CA GLY A 693 10.40 16.19 -21.24
C GLY A 693 10.40 14.67 -21.14
N PHE A 694 9.52 14.13 -20.29
CA PHE A 694 9.43 12.70 -20.00
C PHE A 694 8.29 12.03 -20.78
N ALA A 695 8.39 10.73 -21.01
CA ALA A 695 7.32 9.88 -21.51
C ALA A 695 7.53 8.41 -21.07
N GLN A 696 6.53 7.55 -21.22
CA GLN A 696 6.71 6.09 -21.15
C GLN A 696 7.36 5.53 -22.43
N LEU A 697 7.81 4.28 -22.35
CA LEU A 697 8.37 3.50 -23.46
C LEU A 697 7.39 3.27 -24.62
N ASP A 698 6.08 3.37 -24.37
CA ASP A 698 5.00 3.22 -25.36
C ASP A 698 4.40 4.58 -25.81
N GLY A 699 5.06 5.69 -25.49
CA GLY A 699 4.65 7.05 -25.86
C GLY A 699 3.50 7.63 -25.02
N LYS A 700 2.98 6.90 -24.02
CA LYS A 700 1.93 7.41 -23.12
C LYS A 700 2.50 8.32 -22.02
N PRO A 701 1.67 9.22 -21.43
CA PRO A 701 2.05 9.93 -20.22
C PRO A 701 2.20 8.95 -19.05
N PRO A 702 3.22 9.08 -18.17
CA PRO A 702 3.47 8.15 -17.08
C PRO A 702 2.24 7.93 -16.19
N ALA A 703 1.84 6.66 -16.03
CA ALA A 703 1.05 6.29 -14.87
C ALA A 703 1.83 6.67 -13.61
N ALA A 704 1.19 7.33 -12.64
CA ALA A 704 1.85 8.02 -11.51
C ALA A 704 2.65 7.14 -10.52
N ILE A 705 2.84 5.86 -10.84
CA ILE A 705 3.50 4.83 -10.02
C ILE A 705 4.67 4.18 -10.79
N GLU A 706 4.87 4.51 -12.08
CA GLU A 706 5.84 3.84 -12.96
C GLU A 706 7.20 4.54 -13.07
N ARG A 707 8.24 3.92 -12.49
CA ARG A 707 9.65 4.38 -12.56
C ARG A 707 10.33 4.21 -13.93
N ARG A 708 9.57 4.13 -15.03
CA ARG A 708 10.09 3.90 -16.40
C ARG A 708 9.82 5.07 -17.34
N CYS A 709 10.10 6.27 -16.84
CA CYS A 709 10.22 7.46 -17.67
C CYS A 709 11.50 7.40 -18.52
N GLN A 710 11.37 7.77 -19.79
CA GLN A 710 12.46 8.10 -20.69
C GLN A 710 12.38 9.59 -21.06
N VAL A 711 13.51 10.22 -21.34
CA VAL A 711 13.54 11.52 -22.00
C VAL A 711 13.07 11.35 -23.43
N VAL A 712 12.18 12.23 -23.88
CA VAL A 712 11.82 12.40 -25.28
C VAL A 712 12.20 13.80 -25.71
N VAL A 713 13.12 13.89 -26.66
CA VAL A 713 13.42 15.11 -27.43
C VAL A 713 12.83 14.97 -28.81
N ARG A 714 12.07 15.98 -29.25
CA ARG A 714 11.50 16.06 -30.60
C ARG A 714 11.85 17.40 -31.22
N THR A 715 12.13 17.43 -32.53
CA THR A 715 12.39 18.67 -33.28
C THR A 715 11.23 19.05 -34.19
N THR A 716 11.28 20.27 -34.72
CA THR A 716 10.35 20.82 -35.71
C THR A 716 11.09 21.77 -36.65
N ASP A 717 10.83 21.67 -37.95
CA ASP A 717 11.23 22.65 -38.95
C ASP A 717 10.13 23.71 -39.11
N LEU A 718 10.46 24.98 -38.82
CA LEU A 718 9.45 26.03 -38.63
C LEU A 718 9.23 26.93 -39.86
N VAL A 719 10.00 26.79 -40.94
CA VAL A 719 9.82 27.56 -42.20
C VAL A 719 10.02 26.70 -43.45
N LEU A 720 11.13 25.95 -43.52
CA LEU A 720 11.46 25.04 -44.62
C LEU A 720 12.08 23.77 -44.04
N ALA A 721 11.76 22.62 -44.66
CA ALA A 721 12.32 21.33 -44.29
C ALA A 721 13.85 21.32 -44.51
N CYS A 722 14.63 21.01 -43.47
CA CYS A 722 16.08 21.10 -43.49
C CYS A 722 16.74 19.95 -42.71
N PRO A 723 17.54 19.08 -43.35
CA PRO A 723 18.27 18.03 -42.66
C PRO A 723 19.23 18.59 -41.60
N HIS A 724 18.93 18.27 -40.34
CA HIS A 724 19.70 18.65 -39.16
C HIS A 724 20.01 17.40 -38.31
N THR A 725 20.84 17.52 -37.28
CA THR A 725 20.99 16.50 -36.23
C THR A 725 20.43 17.01 -34.91
N ALA A 726 20.09 16.08 -34.02
CA ALA A 726 19.59 16.39 -32.68
C ALA A 726 20.30 15.55 -31.61
N LYS A 727 20.36 16.10 -30.40
CA LYS A 727 20.90 15.44 -29.20
C LYS A 727 19.87 15.50 -28.08
N ALA A 728 19.59 14.34 -27.50
CA ALA A 728 18.89 14.22 -26.22
C ALA A 728 19.87 14.07 -25.08
N TYR A 729 19.59 14.76 -23.98
CA TYR A 729 20.34 14.71 -22.72
C TYR A 729 19.40 14.24 -21.61
N ALA A 730 19.86 13.32 -20.78
CA ALA A 730 19.14 12.82 -19.62
C ALA A 730 20.03 12.92 -18.39
N ILE A 731 19.54 13.54 -17.31
CA ILE A 731 20.23 13.61 -16.03
C ILE A 731 19.71 12.49 -15.14
N GLY A 732 20.59 11.58 -14.74
CA GLY A 732 20.30 10.56 -13.72
C GLY A 732 20.89 10.93 -12.38
N VAL A 733 20.17 10.66 -11.28
CA VAL A 733 20.67 10.72 -9.90
C VAL A 733 20.51 9.38 -9.18
N ARG A 734 21.44 9.07 -8.28
CA ARG A 734 21.46 7.89 -7.41
C ARG A 734 22.22 8.20 -6.13
N ALA A 735 21.75 7.79 -4.96
CA ALA A 735 22.53 7.91 -3.72
C ALA A 735 23.72 6.93 -3.76
N ARG A 736 24.96 7.40 -3.51
CA ARG A 736 26.15 6.52 -3.52
C ARG A 736 26.10 5.42 -2.45
N ALA A 737 25.39 5.67 -1.35
CA ALA A 737 25.10 4.67 -0.31
C ALA A 737 24.26 3.47 -0.80
N GLY A 738 23.69 3.54 -2.01
CA GLY A 738 22.83 2.49 -2.58
C GLY A 738 21.35 2.64 -2.22
N THR A 739 20.97 3.65 -1.43
CA THR A 739 19.58 3.98 -1.09
C THR A 739 18.79 4.29 -2.36
N ALA A 740 17.80 3.45 -2.67
CA ALA A 740 16.94 3.62 -3.83
C ALA A 740 15.92 4.76 -3.60
N LEU A 741 15.68 5.56 -4.62
CA LEU A 741 14.87 6.77 -4.51
C LEU A 741 13.39 6.49 -4.86
N ASP A 742 12.49 6.94 -3.99
CA ASP A 742 11.05 6.78 -4.16
C ASP A 742 10.48 8.05 -4.80
N ALA A 743 10.42 7.99 -6.13
CA ALA A 743 9.99 9.07 -7.00
C ALA A 743 8.47 9.11 -7.22
N ASP A 744 7.89 10.31 -7.12
CA ASP A 744 6.53 10.66 -7.53
C ASP A 744 6.58 11.40 -8.87
N TYR A 745 5.97 10.83 -9.91
CA TYR A 745 5.90 11.42 -11.25
C TYR A 745 4.45 11.87 -11.52
N GLN A 746 4.22 13.17 -11.46
CA GLN A 746 2.92 13.77 -11.78
C GLN A 746 2.94 14.36 -13.20
N TYR A 747 1.83 14.28 -13.92
CA TYR A 747 1.69 14.89 -15.25
C TYR A 747 0.39 15.70 -15.37
N HIS A 748 0.45 16.76 -16.17
CA HIS A 748 -0.64 17.70 -16.38
C HIS A 748 -0.80 17.92 -17.88
N ARG A 749 -1.93 17.45 -18.44
CA ARG A 749 -2.22 17.58 -19.87
C ARG A 749 -3.18 18.73 -20.12
N PHE A 750 -2.80 19.62 -21.00
CA PHE A 750 -3.60 20.76 -21.45
C PHE A 750 -4.26 20.47 -22.80
N GLY A 751 -5.44 21.04 -23.03
CA GLY A 751 -6.20 20.88 -24.28
C GLY A 751 -5.48 21.53 -25.47
N ALA A 752 -5.90 21.21 -26.70
CA ALA A 752 -5.20 21.68 -27.89
C ALA A 752 -5.41 23.18 -28.14
N THR A 753 -4.32 23.98 -28.18
CA THR A 753 -4.35 25.43 -28.40
C THR A 753 -3.22 25.91 -29.32
N SER A 754 -3.35 27.11 -29.89
CA SER A 754 -2.32 27.74 -30.73
C SER A 754 -1.15 28.31 -29.92
N ASN A 755 -1.39 28.67 -28.67
CA ASN A 755 -0.39 29.13 -27.72
C ASN A 755 -0.63 28.45 -26.36
N HIS A 756 0.45 28.15 -25.66
CA HIS A 756 0.46 27.62 -24.31
C HIS A 756 1.32 28.50 -23.41
N ASP A 757 0.78 28.89 -22.26
CA ASP A 757 1.55 29.41 -21.13
C ASP A 757 0.99 28.78 -19.86
N HIS A 758 1.72 27.81 -19.29
CA HIS A 758 1.26 27.02 -18.15
C HIS A 758 2.37 26.85 -17.13
N THR A 759 2.04 27.20 -15.87
CA THR A 759 2.82 26.81 -14.69
C THR A 759 2.05 25.74 -13.92
N VAL A 760 2.74 24.66 -13.52
CA VAL A 760 2.20 23.65 -12.61
C VAL A 760 3.11 23.42 -11.43
N THR A 761 2.56 23.48 -10.23
CA THR A 761 3.20 23.05 -8.99
C THR A 761 2.94 21.56 -8.78
N HIS A 762 3.96 20.81 -8.35
CA HIS A 762 3.76 19.44 -7.89
C HIS A 762 2.80 19.46 -6.69
N ALA A 763 1.68 18.74 -6.77
CA ALA A 763 0.66 18.78 -5.74
C ALA A 763 1.06 17.85 -4.58
N LEU A 764 0.67 18.22 -3.35
CA LEU A 764 0.66 17.26 -2.24
C LEU A 764 -0.20 16.05 -2.62
N HIS A 765 0.28 14.85 -2.27
CA HIS A 765 -0.34 13.59 -2.68
C HIS A 765 -1.87 13.61 -2.45
N PRO A 766 -2.70 13.30 -3.47
CA PRO A 766 -4.14 13.30 -3.31
C PRO A 766 -4.54 12.34 -2.18
N GLY A 767 -5.18 12.89 -1.15
CA GLY A 767 -5.41 12.23 0.15
C GLY A 767 -4.95 13.04 1.36
N GLY A 768 -4.02 13.99 1.21
CA GLY A 768 -3.61 14.90 2.29
C GLY A 768 -2.71 14.29 3.38
N ASP A 769 -2.11 13.13 3.10
CA ASP A 769 -1.17 12.45 3.98
C ASP A 769 0.18 13.18 4.01
N GLU A 770 0.39 14.06 4.99
CA GLU A 770 1.64 14.82 5.15
C GLU A 770 2.88 13.94 5.31
N SER A 771 2.73 12.67 5.74
CA SER A 771 3.85 11.73 5.87
C SER A 771 4.39 11.26 4.51
N LYS A 772 3.68 11.54 3.41
CA LYS A 772 4.06 11.23 2.03
C LYS A 772 4.26 12.49 1.17
N ARG A 773 4.66 13.61 1.80
CA ARG A 773 4.96 14.87 1.12
C ARG A 773 6.11 14.73 0.12
N SER A 774 5.78 14.49 -1.15
CA SER A 774 6.72 14.59 -2.26
C SER A 774 7.15 16.05 -2.46
N VAL A 775 8.46 16.31 -2.47
CA VAL A 775 9.02 17.65 -2.75
C VAL A 775 9.57 17.64 -4.16
N MET A 776 9.08 18.57 -4.99
CA MET A 776 9.46 18.70 -6.39
C MET A 776 10.94 19.05 -6.55
N ILE A 777 11.66 18.26 -7.35
CA ILE A 777 13.07 18.51 -7.70
C ILE A 777 13.29 18.79 -9.19
N ALA A 778 12.33 18.42 -10.06
CA ALA A 778 12.47 18.58 -11.49
C ALA A 778 11.14 18.54 -12.25
N GLY A 779 11.20 18.74 -13.57
CA GLY A 779 10.08 18.65 -14.49
C GLY A 779 10.53 18.68 -15.96
N GLY A 780 9.56 18.78 -16.86
CA GLY A 780 9.79 18.87 -18.31
C GLY A 780 8.49 19.06 -19.08
N ALA A 781 8.56 19.23 -20.41
CA ALA A 781 7.37 19.48 -21.24
C ALA A 781 7.47 18.87 -22.64
N CYS A 782 6.36 18.28 -23.10
CA CYS A 782 6.24 17.66 -24.42
C CYS A 782 4.98 18.15 -25.14
N LEU A 783 5.13 18.58 -26.40
CA LEU A 783 4.02 18.82 -27.32
C LEU A 783 3.65 17.53 -28.05
N THR A 784 2.36 17.35 -28.31
CA THR A 784 1.80 16.15 -28.95
C THR A 784 1.98 16.13 -30.47
N ASP A 785 1.92 14.93 -31.04
CA ASP A 785 2.38 14.65 -32.42
C ASP A 785 1.38 14.96 -33.52
N ALA A 786 0.21 15.52 -33.18
CA ALA A 786 -0.86 15.79 -34.12
C ALA A 786 -0.46 16.70 -35.29
N ASP A 787 0.55 17.56 -35.12
CA ASP A 787 0.89 18.59 -36.09
C ASP A 787 2.36 19.08 -36.06
N MET A 788 2.81 19.68 -37.17
CA MET A 788 4.23 19.84 -37.51
C MET A 788 4.91 21.15 -37.07
N HIS A 789 4.19 22.27 -36.93
CA HIS A 789 4.79 23.63 -36.88
C HIS A 789 4.64 24.36 -35.54
N HIS A 790 4.41 23.62 -34.45
CA HIS A 790 4.29 24.14 -33.09
C HIS A 790 5.57 23.83 -32.29
N GLY A 791 6.23 24.85 -31.74
CA GLY A 791 7.54 24.73 -31.08
C GLY A 791 7.56 25.29 -29.66
N LEU A 792 8.49 24.79 -28.83
CA LEU A 792 8.69 25.28 -27.47
C LEU A 792 9.32 26.69 -27.47
N THR A 793 8.77 27.57 -26.63
CA THR A 793 9.29 28.91 -26.35
C THR A 793 9.80 29.04 -24.91
N GLY A 794 9.59 28.00 -24.10
CA GLY A 794 10.19 27.83 -22.79
C GLY A 794 9.84 26.51 -22.13
N SER A 795 10.75 26.02 -21.28
CA SER A 795 10.53 24.91 -20.35
C SER A 795 11.59 25.05 -19.26
N ARG A 796 11.18 25.42 -18.04
CA ARG A 796 12.10 25.68 -16.91
C ARG A 796 11.42 25.57 -15.54
N PRO A 797 12.18 25.34 -14.46
CA PRO A 797 11.66 25.49 -13.11
C PRO A 797 11.35 26.97 -12.80
N VAL A 798 10.35 27.21 -11.95
CA VAL A 798 9.97 28.51 -11.42
C VAL A 798 9.77 28.46 -9.90
N VAL A 799 10.19 29.55 -9.24
CA VAL A 799 9.88 29.83 -7.83
C VAL A 799 8.68 30.77 -7.80
N SER A 800 7.64 30.46 -7.03
CA SER A 800 6.49 31.38 -6.91
C SER A 800 6.78 32.54 -5.95
N ASP A 801 6.53 33.79 -6.38
CA ASP A 801 6.71 35.01 -5.56
C ASP A 801 5.83 35.07 -4.29
N ALA A 802 4.84 34.17 -4.16
CA ALA A 802 3.82 34.18 -3.12
C ALA A 802 4.36 33.88 -1.69
N TRP A 803 5.54 33.30 -1.54
CA TRP A 803 6.00 32.73 -0.25
C TRP A 803 6.82 33.66 0.65
N ARG A 804 6.73 35.00 0.47
CA ARG A 804 7.45 36.02 1.28
C ARG A 804 7.17 36.00 2.79
N GLY A 805 6.15 35.26 3.25
CA GLY A 805 5.71 35.21 4.65
C GLY A 805 6.42 34.19 5.55
N GLY A 806 7.68 33.84 5.29
CA GLY A 806 8.36 32.76 6.01
C GLY A 806 7.80 31.37 5.69
N ALA A 807 7.26 31.22 4.47
CA ALA A 807 6.49 30.03 3.94
C ALA A 807 7.58 27.71 2.37
N ALA A 808 8.72 26.93 2.61
CA ALA A 808 9.21 25.69 1.98
C ALA A 808 9.33 25.72 0.43
N GLN A 809 9.61 26.91 -0.11
CA GLN A 809 9.50 27.37 -1.51
C GLN A 809 8.68 26.45 -2.42
N VAL A 810 7.45 26.86 -2.74
CA VAL A 810 6.61 26.11 -3.69
C VAL A 810 7.16 26.29 -5.10
N TYR A 811 7.91 25.27 -5.56
CA TYR A 811 8.41 25.18 -6.92
C TYR A 811 7.31 24.70 -7.87
N GLY A 812 7.36 25.22 -9.09
CA GLY A 812 6.59 24.72 -10.21
C GLY A 812 7.46 24.56 -11.45
N TRP A 813 6.88 23.94 -12.48
CA TRP A 813 7.43 23.93 -13.83
C TRP A 813 6.63 24.90 -14.69
N LEU A 814 7.32 25.86 -15.31
CA LEU A 814 6.78 26.72 -16.37
C LEU A 814 7.17 26.11 -17.71
N ALA A 815 6.20 25.87 -18.58
CA ALA A 815 6.49 25.61 -19.98
C ALA A 815 5.50 26.31 -20.90
N THR A 816 6.04 26.74 -22.05
CA THR A 816 5.38 27.65 -22.95
C THR A 816 5.69 27.30 -24.41
N SER A 817 4.71 27.48 -25.30
CA SER A 817 4.83 27.13 -26.72
C SER A 817 3.90 27.94 -27.60
N LYS A 818 4.20 27.99 -28.90
CA LYS A 818 3.39 28.65 -29.93
C LYS A 818 3.55 27.99 -31.29
N ASP A 819 2.60 28.26 -32.18
CA ASP A 819 2.81 28.15 -33.63
C ASP A 819 3.71 29.29 -34.18
N HIS A 820 4.37 29.05 -35.32
CA HIS A 820 5.29 30.04 -35.92
C HIS A 820 4.64 30.94 -36.98
N GLU A 821 3.80 30.37 -37.85
CA GLU A 821 3.13 31.09 -38.95
C GLU A 821 1.72 30.55 -39.20
N ILE A 822 1.61 29.23 -39.39
CA ILE A 822 0.35 28.54 -39.60
C ILE A 822 -0.29 28.34 -38.23
N LYS A 823 -1.41 29.01 -37.96
CA LYS A 823 -2.13 28.88 -36.69
C LYS A 823 -2.56 27.42 -36.49
N GLN A 824 -2.02 26.75 -35.48
CA GLN A 824 -2.03 25.29 -35.39
C GLN A 824 -2.10 24.80 -33.94
N THR A 825 -3.19 24.10 -33.62
CA THR A 825 -3.48 23.64 -32.26
C THR A 825 -2.69 22.39 -31.91
N SER A 826 -1.72 22.51 -30.99
CA SER A 826 -1.08 21.35 -30.35
C SER A 826 -1.61 21.21 -28.92
N ALA A 827 -1.59 20.00 -28.37
CA ALA A 827 -1.83 19.78 -26.94
C ALA A 827 -0.49 19.55 -26.22
N MET A 828 -0.31 20.17 -25.06
CA MET A 828 0.90 20.08 -24.26
C MET A 828 0.72 19.23 -23.00
N THR A 829 1.73 18.42 -22.66
CA THR A 829 1.83 17.75 -21.36
C THR A 829 3.05 18.27 -20.61
N LEU A 830 2.85 18.75 -19.38
CA LEU A 830 3.92 19.05 -18.43
C LEU A 830 4.07 17.89 -17.46
N TYR A 831 5.30 17.67 -17.02
CA TYR A 831 5.67 16.65 -16.06
C TYR A 831 6.37 17.30 -14.88
N THR A 832 6.12 16.81 -13.67
CA THR A 832 6.85 17.19 -12.46
C THR A 832 7.30 15.92 -11.73
N LEU A 833 8.49 15.97 -11.15
CA LEU A 833 9.10 14.90 -10.37
C LEU A 833 9.35 15.41 -8.96
N GLY A 834 8.85 14.68 -7.97
CA GLY A 834 9.21 14.85 -6.57
C GLY A 834 9.80 13.57 -5.96
N LEU A 835 10.43 13.72 -4.79
CA LEU A 835 10.91 12.61 -3.97
C LEU A 835 10.18 12.58 -2.63
N SER A 836 9.84 11.39 -2.15
CA SER A 836 9.14 11.17 -0.87
C SER A 836 9.98 10.49 0.22
N ASN A 837 11.15 9.93 -0.13
CA ASN A 837 12.06 9.24 0.80
C ASN A 837 13.43 9.94 0.99
N VAL A 838 13.48 11.25 0.71
CA VAL A 838 14.69 12.09 0.74
C VAL A 838 14.37 13.36 1.51
N ASP A 839 15.26 13.77 2.42
CA ASP A 839 15.11 15.03 3.16
C ASP A 839 15.65 16.18 2.29
N ILE A 840 14.74 16.98 1.74
CA ILE A 840 15.10 18.03 0.76
C ILE A 840 15.19 19.39 1.47
N VAL A 841 16.43 19.84 1.65
CA VAL A 841 16.77 21.11 2.29
C VAL A 841 17.07 22.15 1.23
N TRP A 842 16.23 23.17 1.12
CA TRP A 842 16.42 24.26 0.16
C TRP A 842 17.32 25.36 0.73
N GLU A 843 18.50 25.53 0.13
CA GLU A 843 19.51 26.52 0.48
C GLU A 843 19.34 27.80 -0.36
N ALA A 844 19.76 28.94 0.21
CA ALA A 844 19.87 30.19 -0.53
C ALA A 844 20.96 30.12 -1.60
N GLU A 845 20.82 30.93 -2.66
CA GLU A 845 21.84 31.00 -3.72
C GLU A 845 23.19 31.51 -3.16
N PRO A 846 24.32 30.83 -3.45
CA PRO A 846 25.64 31.26 -2.97
C PRO A 846 26.01 32.65 -3.50
N ALA A 847 26.28 33.57 -2.57
CA ALA A 847 26.64 34.95 -2.87
C ALA A 847 27.94 35.04 -3.68
N GLY A 848 27.88 35.74 -4.83
CA GLY A 848 29.01 35.87 -5.76
C GLY A 848 29.03 34.85 -6.91
N SER A 849 27.87 34.34 -7.31
CA SER A 849 27.65 33.52 -8.52
C SER A 849 26.91 34.28 -9.63
#